data_AF-A0AB39SV94-F1
#
_entry.id   AF-A0AB39SV94-F1
#
_cell.length_a   1.000
_cell.length_b   1.000
_cell.length_c   1.000
_cell.angle_alpha   90.00
_cell.angle_beta   90.00
_cell.angle_gamma   90.00
#
_symmetry.space_group_name_H-M   'P 1'
#
loop_
_entity.id
_entity.type
_entity.pdbx_description
1 polymer ?
#
loop_
_entity_poly.entity_id
_entity_poly.type
_entity_poly.pdbx_seq_one_letter_code
_entity_poly.pdbx_strand_id
1 'polypeptide(L)'
;MTRRRLRAQTVPLLKAAAAALVSALLIAATTTTATADSGSPGAPGWKPTSRPHATITPGRMRSDRDLLPRGFSKEQADRAETMEARATDGCQVYWPAPYEVCGAIRDKYNELGGPGGFLSFPKSDELTNPDGVGKRTEFINGPIYWSPQGGAHPVVNHFFAAWSRNGWEAGPLGYPTSDEIVNPDGVGRRQHFASGDIYWKLNEAYAVRGAIRDKWAEAGWEAGYLGYPVSDEFATPDGIGSGARFEHGMIYWTAAYGAHPVSGGLLAKWELSGYEKGPYGYPVADQQPRGSAWDQDFQFGTMGFPTDPVAAADPDDGDADPTVGDQVPVTWADFAADAGTEGAGRPVVQDRPGTLEPCTAGESCMHDGATTVAADDPPDDPIIDGPDTQGTFISPLCLDQPWDGQWRTGRKHACMIWKNLDVDVIDAKGAEVGSIPFTVKTGVLTSHKSGEFQQEFRVDFHGLTGKTGKPTFRYKLTYNNTPAGSYGVEGAADGSLIKSGQSKVIVVKWKQQTMADQALKYPVVNIAWNFGNLDPEIIPGRQWGNIRVADVRCDSTMKLSNGTFRQGCVFPGATPEFKLTSVTPEQTWHVAEAIASGLPGSAARPLHRQADKSKRDINRQYSCPRKGAVADARRLTGRSCDEYPFASSNEGAAAHPDLGRTVHDNCNVKDLRITTGPDGYSVCMIDAKQNSHSGSLLGKFYGEERVVDQDKFSLATSGGAPPGIP
;
A
#
# COMPACT_ATOMS: atom_id res chain seq x y z
N MET A 1 36.29 -39.53 -55.56
CA MET A 1 37.49 -40.22 -55.01
C MET A 1 37.32 -40.40 -53.51
N THR A 2 37.65 -41.59 -53.00
CA THR A 2 38.25 -41.92 -51.67
C THR A 2 38.32 -40.84 -50.57
N ARG A 3 38.07 -41.11 -49.27
CA ARG A 3 37.68 -42.34 -48.53
C ARG A 3 37.26 -41.94 -47.08
N ARG A 4 36.20 -42.57 -46.53
CA ARG A 4 36.07 -43.28 -45.22
C ARG A 4 36.76 -42.70 -43.95
N ARG A 5 36.20 -42.69 -42.72
CA ARG A 5 35.06 -43.38 -42.02
C ARG A 5 34.46 -42.40 -40.97
N LEU A 6 33.15 -42.30 -40.68
CA LEU A 6 32.19 -43.24 -40.02
C LEU A 6 32.54 -43.53 -38.54
N ARG A 7 31.80 -42.93 -37.57
CA ARG A 7 30.61 -43.45 -36.81
C ARG A 7 30.99 -44.21 -35.52
N ALA A 8 30.21 -44.31 -34.44
CA ALA A 8 28.83 -43.90 -34.06
C ALA A 8 28.83 -43.50 -32.53
N GLN A 9 27.93 -42.71 -31.91
CA GLN A 9 26.46 -42.77 -31.76
C GLN A 9 25.90 -44.07 -31.11
N THR A 10 25.48 -44.02 -29.82
CA THR A 10 24.06 -44.10 -29.31
C THR A 10 23.93 -44.50 -27.81
N VAL A 11 23.42 -43.59 -26.94
CA VAL A 11 22.14 -43.59 -26.13
C VAL A 11 21.36 -44.95 -26.01
N PRO A 12 20.58 -45.34 -24.93
CA PRO A 12 19.83 -44.58 -23.88
C PRO A 12 19.80 -45.11 -22.39
N LEU A 13 18.93 -44.46 -21.58
CA LEU A 13 18.48 -44.62 -20.17
C LEU A 13 18.01 -46.02 -19.68
N LEU A 14 18.04 -46.29 -18.35
CA LEU A 14 16.86 -46.42 -17.43
C LEU A 14 17.15 -47.03 -16.01
N LYS A 15 16.46 -46.48 -14.97
CA LYS A 15 15.99 -47.08 -13.68
C LYS A 15 16.94 -47.65 -12.58
N ALA A 16 16.97 -46.91 -11.46
CA ALA A 16 16.50 -47.26 -10.10
C ALA A 16 17.20 -48.29 -9.16
N ALA A 17 17.13 -47.94 -7.86
CA ALA A 17 17.20 -48.75 -6.61
C ALA A 17 18.56 -48.96 -5.89
N ALA A 18 18.50 -48.78 -4.56
CA ALA A 18 19.60 -48.66 -3.60
C ALA A 18 20.19 -49.97 -3.05
N ALA A 19 21.42 -49.92 -2.50
CA ALA A 19 21.76 -50.37 -1.12
C ALA A 19 23.27 -50.26 -0.73
N ALA A 20 23.50 -49.86 0.52
CA ALA A 20 24.56 -50.29 1.47
C ALA A 20 26.10 -50.06 1.24
N LEU A 21 26.64 -49.17 2.09
CA LEU A 21 27.84 -49.30 2.97
C LEU A 21 29.30 -49.45 2.43
N VAL A 22 30.08 -48.39 2.70
CA VAL A 22 31.46 -48.36 3.29
C VAL A 22 32.65 -48.97 2.54
N SER A 23 33.55 -48.08 2.09
CA SER A 23 34.97 -48.11 2.50
C SER A 23 35.67 -46.78 2.24
N ALA A 24 36.63 -46.43 3.11
CA ALA A 24 37.37 -45.18 3.05
C ALA A 24 38.62 -45.28 2.15
N LEU A 25 39.08 -44.14 1.63
CA LEU A 25 40.47 -43.99 1.22
C LEU A 25 40.97 -42.55 1.41
N LEU A 26 42.12 -42.41 2.07
CA LEU A 26 42.84 -41.14 2.22
C LEU A 26 43.39 -40.67 0.87
N ILE A 27 43.36 -39.36 0.63
CA ILE A 27 44.35 -38.69 -0.23
C ILE A 27 44.90 -37.49 0.55
N ALA A 28 46.20 -37.53 0.85
CA ALA A 28 46.92 -36.41 1.45
C ALA A 28 47.29 -35.39 0.36
N ALA A 29 47.02 -34.11 0.61
CA ALA A 29 47.47 -33.01 -0.25
C ALA A 29 48.60 -32.25 0.43
N THR A 30 49.78 -32.26 -0.18
CA THR A 30 50.94 -31.47 0.23
C THR A 30 50.73 -29.99 -0.09
N THR A 31 50.78 -29.13 0.93
CA THR A 31 50.69 -27.68 0.75
C THR A 31 52.04 -27.09 0.36
N THR A 32 52.12 -26.56 -0.86
CA THR A 32 53.22 -25.68 -1.28
C THR A 32 52.83 -24.23 -0.99
N THR A 33 53.70 -23.48 -0.34
CA THR A 33 53.42 -22.12 0.14
C THR A 33 53.24 -21.11 -0.99
N ALA A 34 52.10 -20.43 -1.01
CA ALA A 34 51.90 -19.16 -1.72
C ALA A 34 51.72 -18.04 -0.70
N THR A 35 52.53 -16.99 -0.79
CA THR A 35 52.48 -15.81 0.08
C THR A 35 51.36 -14.87 -0.33
N ALA A 36 50.52 -14.47 0.62
CA ALA A 36 49.60 -13.34 0.47
C ALA A 36 49.92 -12.29 1.54
N ASP A 37 50.29 -11.09 1.09
CA ASP A 37 50.45 -9.89 1.92
C ASP A 37 49.38 -8.87 1.51
N SER A 38 48.54 -8.44 2.45
CA SER A 38 47.70 -7.25 2.33
C SER A 38 47.19 -6.82 3.71
N GLY A 39 47.88 -5.85 4.31
CA GLY A 39 47.78 -5.41 5.70
C GLY A 39 46.41 -5.04 6.30
N SER A 40 46.26 -5.43 7.57
CA SER A 40 45.76 -4.55 8.65
C SER A 40 46.47 -4.92 9.97
N PRO A 41 46.70 -3.99 10.89
CA PRO A 41 47.62 -4.20 12.02
C PRO A 41 46.98 -5.02 13.15
N GLY A 42 47.09 -6.34 13.06
CA GLY A 42 46.78 -7.26 14.17
C GLY A 42 47.76 -7.09 15.34
N ALA A 43 47.23 -7.05 16.57
CA ALA A 43 48.04 -7.11 17.79
C ALA A 43 48.85 -8.43 17.86
N PRO A 44 49.99 -8.47 18.57
CA PRO A 44 50.84 -9.66 18.63
C PRO A 44 50.05 -10.89 19.13
N GLY A 45 50.16 -11.99 18.39
CA GLY A 45 49.35 -13.20 18.60
C GLY A 45 49.38 -13.69 20.05
N TRP A 46 48.18 -13.81 20.64
CA TRP A 46 47.99 -14.33 21.99
C TRP A 46 48.60 -15.73 22.14
N LYS A 47 49.19 -16.01 23.30
CA LYS A 47 49.77 -17.32 23.62
C LYS A 47 49.37 -17.77 25.03
N PRO A 48 49.19 -19.08 25.25
CA PRO A 48 49.04 -19.66 26.58
C PRO A 48 50.19 -19.23 27.52
N THR A 49 49.89 -19.19 28.81
CA THR A 49 50.88 -18.95 29.87
C THR A 49 51.89 -20.09 29.84
N SER A 50 53.18 -19.80 29.68
CA SER A 50 54.19 -20.84 29.43
C SER A 50 54.43 -21.79 30.61
N ARG A 51 54.07 -21.37 31.83
CA ARG A 51 54.09 -22.16 33.08
C ARG A 51 53.02 -21.61 34.04
N PRO A 52 51.74 -21.99 33.89
CA PRO A 52 50.67 -21.46 34.74
C PRO A 52 50.75 -22.02 36.16
N HIS A 53 50.46 -21.20 37.16
CA HIS A 53 50.45 -21.61 38.57
C HIS A 53 49.15 -22.31 38.98
N ALA A 54 49.23 -23.60 39.35
CA ALA A 54 48.07 -24.39 39.80
C ALA A 54 47.45 -23.96 41.14
N THR A 55 48.05 -23.02 41.87
CA THR A 55 47.58 -22.46 43.14
C THR A 55 47.93 -20.97 43.24
N ILE A 56 46.96 -20.14 43.62
CA ILE A 56 47.16 -18.68 43.76
C ILE A 56 48.29 -18.40 44.75
N THR A 57 49.37 -17.79 44.27
CA THR A 57 50.56 -17.49 45.06
C THR A 57 50.90 -16.00 44.90
N PRO A 58 50.67 -15.15 45.92
CA PRO A 58 50.85 -13.70 45.81
C PRO A 58 52.25 -13.30 45.32
N GLY A 59 52.30 -12.38 44.34
CA GLY A 59 53.55 -11.90 43.74
C GLY A 59 54.18 -12.86 42.73
N ARG A 60 53.51 -13.98 42.39
CA ARG A 60 53.98 -14.96 41.39
C ARG A 60 52.99 -15.21 40.27
N MET A 61 51.73 -14.77 40.41
CA MET A 61 50.73 -14.93 39.36
C MET A 61 51.09 -14.04 38.17
N ARG A 62 50.61 -14.40 36.98
CA ARG A 62 50.77 -13.62 35.76
C ARG A 62 50.21 -12.21 35.91
N SER A 63 49.10 -12.04 36.64
CA SER A 63 48.51 -10.73 36.95
C SER A 63 49.37 -9.84 37.89
N ASP A 64 50.33 -10.42 38.61
CA ASP A 64 51.30 -9.66 39.42
C ASP A 64 52.46 -9.11 38.56
N ARG A 65 52.56 -9.56 37.29
CA ARG A 65 53.72 -9.37 36.40
C ARG A 65 53.37 -8.67 35.09
N ASP A 66 52.23 -9.01 34.51
CA ASP A 66 51.71 -8.50 33.25
C ASP A 66 50.53 -7.53 33.52
N LEU A 67 50.39 -6.48 32.71
CA LEU A 67 49.24 -5.57 32.79
C LEU A 67 47.96 -6.28 32.35
N LEU A 68 46.88 -6.11 33.14
CA LEU A 68 45.57 -6.67 32.83
C LEU A 68 44.86 -5.90 31.71
N PRO A 69 44.30 -6.57 30.69
CA PRO A 69 43.34 -5.98 29.76
C PRO A 69 42.16 -5.34 30.48
N ARG A 70 41.69 -4.19 29.95
CA ARG A 70 40.56 -3.43 30.52
C ARG A 70 39.31 -4.32 30.59
N GLY A 71 38.73 -4.43 31.78
CA GLY A 71 37.51 -5.21 32.04
C GLY A 71 37.73 -6.48 32.88
N PHE A 72 38.98 -6.87 33.14
CA PHE A 72 39.31 -8.02 34.01
C PHE A 72 39.87 -7.57 35.36
N SER A 73 39.43 -8.21 36.43
CA SER A 73 39.99 -8.06 37.77
C SER A 73 41.21 -8.99 37.97
N LYS A 74 42.01 -8.68 38.99
CA LYS A 74 43.16 -9.53 39.37
C LYS A 74 42.71 -10.93 39.78
N GLU A 75 41.60 -11.03 40.50
CA GLU A 75 41.02 -12.28 40.98
C GLU A 75 40.54 -13.16 39.82
N GLN A 76 39.97 -12.56 38.76
CA GLN A 76 39.58 -13.28 37.54
C GLN A 76 40.82 -13.81 36.80
N ALA A 77 41.85 -12.99 36.66
CA ALA A 77 43.10 -13.37 36.01
C ALA A 77 43.88 -14.46 36.78
N ASP A 78 43.91 -14.38 38.11
CA ASP A 78 44.53 -15.38 38.98
C ASP A 78 43.76 -16.71 38.91
N ARG A 79 42.42 -16.64 38.91
CA ARG A 79 41.58 -17.83 38.69
C ARG A 79 41.83 -18.45 37.32
N ALA A 80 41.88 -17.64 36.26
CA ALA A 80 42.14 -18.12 34.90
C ALA A 80 43.48 -18.86 34.79
N GLU A 81 44.54 -18.34 35.41
CA GLU A 81 45.83 -19.03 35.44
C GLU A 81 45.77 -20.37 36.22
N THR A 82 45.06 -20.42 37.36
CA THR A 82 44.89 -21.70 38.09
C THR A 82 44.05 -22.72 37.33
N MET A 83 43.11 -22.28 36.48
CA MET A 83 42.35 -23.14 35.58
C MET A 83 43.22 -23.61 34.41
N GLU A 84 44.02 -22.73 33.81
CA GLU A 84 44.96 -23.05 32.73
C GLU A 84 45.97 -24.15 33.15
N ALA A 85 46.41 -24.14 34.41
CA ALA A 85 47.27 -25.18 34.99
C ALA A 85 46.57 -26.52 35.28
N ARG A 86 45.24 -26.58 35.16
CA ARG A 86 44.39 -27.74 35.50
C ARG A 86 43.50 -28.19 34.35
N ALA A 87 43.53 -27.48 33.22
CA ALA A 87 42.68 -27.72 32.06
C ALA A 87 42.87 -29.16 31.55
N THR A 88 41.76 -29.78 31.16
CA THR A 88 41.75 -31.18 30.70
C THR A 88 42.15 -31.30 29.23
N ASP A 89 42.66 -32.48 28.83
CA ASP A 89 43.00 -32.77 27.44
C ASP A 89 41.77 -32.58 26.53
N GLY A 90 41.84 -31.60 25.62
CA GLY A 90 40.73 -31.22 24.75
C GLY A 90 40.10 -29.85 25.09
N CYS A 91 40.43 -29.26 26.24
CA CYS A 91 40.00 -27.93 26.65
C CYS A 91 41.19 -26.95 26.75
N GLN A 92 40.91 -25.64 26.77
CA GLN A 92 41.92 -24.59 26.92
C GLN A 92 41.30 -23.36 27.61
N VAL A 93 42.06 -22.73 28.48
CA VAL A 93 41.70 -21.48 29.17
C VAL A 93 42.42 -20.31 28.53
N TYR A 94 41.74 -19.17 28.41
CA TYR A 94 42.26 -18.00 27.70
C TYR A 94 42.46 -16.82 28.65
N TRP A 95 43.59 -16.84 29.37
CA TRP A 95 43.97 -15.80 30.32
C TRP A 95 43.83 -14.39 29.72
N PRO A 96 43.19 -13.43 30.44
CA PRO A 96 42.76 -13.48 31.84
C PRO A 96 41.32 -13.99 32.09
N ALA A 97 40.63 -14.55 31.09
CA ALA A 97 39.25 -15.01 31.24
C ALA A 97 39.16 -16.38 31.93
N PRO A 98 38.42 -16.53 33.05
CA PRO A 98 38.37 -17.76 33.84
C PRO A 98 37.30 -18.72 33.32
N TYR A 99 37.42 -19.12 32.05
CA TYR A 99 36.50 -20.04 31.36
C TYR A 99 37.27 -21.05 30.50
N GLU A 100 36.75 -22.28 30.41
CA GLU A 100 37.27 -23.36 29.56
C GLU A 100 36.51 -23.44 28.23
N VAL A 101 37.24 -23.34 27.12
CA VAL A 101 36.71 -23.60 25.78
C VAL A 101 37.22 -24.96 25.33
N CYS A 102 36.33 -25.84 24.83
CA CYS A 102 36.63 -27.23 24.55
C CYS A 102 36.37 -27.65 23.09
N GLY A 103 36.99 -28.76 22.69
CA GLY A 103 36.70 -29.50 21.46
C GLY A 103 36.74 -28.64 20.18
N ALA A 104 35.79 -28.89 19.28
CA ALA A 104 35.71 -28.20 17.99
C ALA A 104 35.50 -26.68 18.13
N ILE A 105 34.85 -26.22 19.21
CA ILE A 105 34.65 -24.79 19.48
C ILE A 105 35.99 -24.11 19.81
N ARG A 106 36.81 -24.75 20.65
CA ARG A 106 38.19 -24.31 20.95
C ARG A 106 39.04 -24.27 19.69
N ASP A 107 38.97 -25.31 18.88
CA ASP A 107 39.79 -25.44 17.67
C ASP A 107 39.42 -24.33 16.68
N LYS A 108 38.12 -24.05 16.50
CA LYS A 108 37.67 -22.93 15.67
C LYS A 108 38.04 -21.56 16.25
N TYR A 109 37.92 -21.38 17.57
CA TYR A 109 38.32 -20.13 18.22
C TYR A 109 39.82 -19.85 18.05
N ASN A 110 40.67 -20.87 18.15
CA ASN A 110 42.10 -20.78 17.88
C ASN A 110 42.40 -20.45 16.40
N GLU A 111 41.68 -21.06 15.44
CA GLU A 111 41.77 -20.75 14.01
C GLU A 111 41.47 -19.27 13.72
N LEU A 112 40.48 -18.69 14.40
CA LEU A 112 40.08 -17.28 14.29
C LEU A 112 41.02 -16.30 15.04
N GLY A 113 42.15 -16.77 15.57
CA GLY A 113 43.15 -15.96 16.28
C GLY A 113 42.94 -15.83 17.79
N GLY A 114 42.00 -16.60 18.36
CA GLY A 114 41.71 -16.62 19.80
C GLY A 114 41.37 -15.24 20.35
N PRO A 115 41.92 -14.85 21.53
CA PRO A 115 41.68 -13.53 22.11
C PRO A 115 42.21 -12.34 21.32
N GLY A 116 43.10 -12.56 20.34
CA GLY A 116 43.54 -11.54 19.39
C GLY A 116 42.58 -11.38 18.20
N GLY A 117 41.66 -12.32 18.01
CA GLY A 117 40.62 -12.30 16.98
C GLY A 117 39.41 -11.43 17.35
N PHE A 118 38.51 -11.25 16.39
CA PHE A 118 37.35 -10.34 16.53
C PHE A 118 36.37 -10.74 17.65
N LEU A 119 36.32 -12.02 18.05
CA LEU A 119 35.47 -12.51 19.13
C LEU A 119 35.89 -12.00 20.52
N SER A 120 37.17 -11.63 20.69
CA SER A 120 37.78 -11.33 21.98
C SER A 120 37.63 -12.50 22.97
N PHE A 121 37.79 -12.28 24.27
CA PHE A 121 37.85 -13.32 25.31
C PHE A 121 36.52 -14.10 25.50
N PRO A 122 36.58 -15.36 25.98
CA PRO A 122 35.39 -16.11 26.37
C PRO A 122 34.67 -15.50 27.58
N LYS A 123 33.37 -15.76 27.67
CA LYS A 123 32.42 -15.33 28.72
C LYS A 123 31.68 -16.48 29.39
N SER A 124 31.76 -17.69 28.85
CA SER A 124 31.19 -18.91 29.42
C SER A 124 32.14 -20.08 29.20
N ASP A 125 31.95 -21.15 29.96
CA ASP A 125 32.42 -22.48 29.57
C ASP A 125 31.58 -23.02 28.38
N GLU A 126 31.82 -24.27 27.95
CA GLU A 126 30.95 -24.91 26.95
C GLU A 126 29.54 -25.20 27.52
N LEU A 127 28.53 -24.58 26.92
CA LEU A 127 27.12 -24.78 27.22
C LEU A 127 26.51 -25.82 26.26
N THR A 128 25.53 -26.57 26.75
CA THR A 128 24.64 -27.39 25.89
C THR A 128 23.46 -26.53 25.48
N ASN A 129 23.10 -26.55 24.20
CA ASN A 129 21.99 -25.75 23.69
C ASN A 129 20.63 -26.28 24.21
N PRO A 130 19.61 -25.42 24.36
CA PRO A 130 18.24 -25.77 24.74
C PRO A 130 17.60 -26.97 24.01
N ASP A 131 17.99 -27.24 22.76
CA ASP A 131 17.52 -28.39 21.98
C ASP A 131 18.12 -29.75 22.42
N GLY A 132 19.17 -29.73 23.25
CA GLY A 132 19.91 -30.91 23.70
C GLY A 132 20.84 -31.55 22.66
N VAL A 133 21.00 -30.94 21.48
CA VAL A 133 21.78 -31.51 20.36
C VAL A 133 23.14 -30.85 20.24
N GLY A 134 23.19 -29.52 20.20
CA GLY A 134 24.41 -28.77 19.95
C GLY A 134 25.06 -28.22 21.21
N LYS A 135 26.21 -27.59 20.99
CA LYS A 135 27.02 -26.89 21.99
C LYS A 135 27.19 -25.42 21.61
N ARG A 136 27.53 -24.58 22.57
CA ARG A 136 28.05 -23.23 22.31
C ARG A 136 29.02 -22.78 23.38
N THR A 137 29.90 -21.86 23.01
CA THR A 137 30.62 -21.00 23.96
C THR A 137 30.37 -19.55 23.59
N GLU A 138 30.09 -18.74 24.60
CA GLU A 138 29.84 -17.30 24.43
C GLU A 138 31.15 -16.54 24.62
N PHE A 139 31.48 -15.62 23.70
CA PHE A 139 32.61 -14.70 23.79
C PHE A 139 32.11 -13.26 23.90
N ILE A 140 33.01 -12.31 24.19
CA ILE A 140 32.63 -10.89 24.39
C ILE A 140 31.86 -10.32 23.19
N ASN A 141 32.31 -10.62 21.95
CA ASN A 141 31.70 -10.09 20.73
C ASN A 141 30.80 -11.12 20.00
N GLY A 142 30.38 -12.19 20.67
CA GLY A 142 29.40 -13.15 20.18
C GLY A 142 29.78 -14.62 20.40
N PRO A 143 28.87 -15.57 20.13
CA PRO A 143 29.10 -16.99 20.35
C PRO A 143 29.73 -17.73 19.16
N ILE A 144 30.37 -18.86 19.46
CA ILE A 144 30.58 -19.96 18.51
C ILE A 144 29.61 -21.09 18.88
N TYR A 145 28.86 -21.57 17.90
CA TYR A 145 27.97 -22.72 18.02
C TYR A 145 28.58 -23.94 17.36
N TRP A 146 28.30 -25.12 17.90
CA TRP A 146 28.67 -26.41 17.31
C TRP A 146 27.47 -27.34 17.19
N SER A 147 27.40 -28.10 16.10
CA SER A 147 26.50 -29.26 15.95
C SER A 147 27.21 -30.44 15.27
N PRO A 148 26.70 -31.68 15.43
CA PRO A 148 27.27 -32.85 14.77
C PRO A 148 27.28 -32.77 13.24
N GLN A 149 26.30 -32.09 12.65
CA GLN A 149 26.13 -31.97 11.19
C GLN A 149 26.83 -30.72 10.63
N GLY A 150 26.80 -29.60 11.35
CA GLY A 150 27.34 -28.32 10.89
C GLY A 150 28.80 -28.08 11.23
N GLY A 151 29.35 -28.71 12.27
CA GLY A 151 30.67 -28.32 12.81
C GLY A 151 30.58 -27.08 13.69
N ALA A 152 31.72 -26.44 13.99
CA ALA A 152 31.82 -25.27 14.87
C ALA A 152 31.97 -23.98 14.07
N HIS A 153 31.05 -23.02 14.28
CA HIS A 153 31.00 -21.76 13.53
C HIS A 153 30.64 -20.55 14.42
N PRO A 154 31.30 -19.38 14.25
CA PRO A 154 30.88 -18.14 14.89
C PRO A 154 29.60 -17.62 14.26
N VAL A 155 28.64 -17.17 15.07
CA VAL A 155 27.45 -16.44 14.58
C VAL A 155 27.39 -15.13 15.35
N VAL A 156 27.69 -14.02 14.69
CA VAL A 156 27.96 -12.73 15.36
C VAL A 156 27.23 -11.56 14.71
N ASN A 157 27.25 -10.39 15.36
CA ASN A 157 26.75 -9.13 14.83
C ASN A 157 25.32 -9.27 14.25
N HIS A 158 25.11 -8.80 13.02
CA HIS A 158 23.81 -8.84 12.35
C HIS A 158 23.33 -10.27 12.05
N PHE A 159 24.23 -11.23 11.78
CA PHE A 159 23.87 -12.64 11.60
C PHE A 159 23.25 -13.22 12.87
N PHE A 160 23.84 -12.93 14.04
CA PHE A 160 23.28 -13.36 15.32
C PHE A 160 21.94 -12.69 15.62
N ALA A 161 21.79 -11.40 15.29
CA ALA A 161 20.52 -10.69 15.45
C ALA A 161 19.41 -11.30 14.56
N ALA A 162 19.71 -11.60 13.30
CA ALA A 162 18.76 -12.22 12.37
C ALA A 162 18.39 -13.65 12.78
N TRP A 163 19.38 -14.46 13.16
CA TRP A 163 19.16 -15.83 13.63
C TRP A 163 18.34 -15.85 14.94
N SER A 164 18.60 -14.90 15.84
CA SER A 164 17.81 -14.68 17.07
C SER A 164 16.33 -14.37 16.78
N ARG A 165 16.03 -13.46 15.85
CA ARG A 165 14.63 -13.17 15.43
C ARG A 165 13.92 -14.41 14.88
N ASN A 166 14.67 -15.33 14.27
CA ASN A 166 14.16 -16.59 13.72
C ASN A 166 14.16 -17.75 14.75
N GLY A 167 14.52 -17.52 16.02
CA GLY A 167 14.44 -18.54 17.09
C GLY A 167 15.69 -19.40 17.30
N TRP A 168 16.85 -18.94 16.82
CA TRP A 168 18.16 -19.64 16.94
C TRP A 168 18.12 -21.10 16.43
N GLU A 169 18.78 -22.04 17.11
CA GLU A 169 18.91 -23.43 16.69
C GLU A 169 17.58 -24.21 16.68
N ALA A 170 16.60 -23.80 17.49
CA ALA A 170 15.25 -24.33 17.49
C ALA A 170 14.36 -23.72 16.38
N GLY A 171 14.86 -22.68 15.70
CA GLY A 171 14.20 -21.98 14.60
C GLY A 171 14.27 -22.74 13.27
N PRO A 172 13.57 -22.25 12.23
CA PRO A 172 13.46 -22.94 10.93
C PRO A 172 14.76 -22.94 10.12
N LEU A 173 15.79 -22.22 10.54
CA LEU A 173 17.14 -22.26 9.95
C LEU A 173 18.00 -23.41 10.50
N GLY A 174 17.78 -23.83 11.75
CA GLY A 174 18.68 -24.74 12.47
C GLY A 174 20.05 -24.14 12.76
N TYR A 175 21.09 -24.99 12.76
CA TYR A 175 22.47 -24.63 13.08
C TYR A 175 23.23 -23.98 11.91
N PRO A 176 24.25 -23.13 12.19
CA PRO A 176 25.19 -22.68 11.18
C PRO A 176 26.02 -23.85 10.64
N THR A 177 26.35 -23.79 9.35
CA THR A 177 27.18 -24.77 8.61
C THR A 177 28.31 -24.11 7.83
N SER A 178 28.53 -22.80 8.03
CA SER A 178 29.69 -22.06 7.54
C SER A 178 30.03 -20.92 8.49
N ASP A 179 31.22 -20.36 8.32
CA ASP A 179 31.53 -19.01 8.81
C ASP A 179 30.81 -17.95 7.95
N GLU A 180 31.03 -16.68 8.28
CA GLU A 180 30.69 -15.55 7.43
C GLU A 180 31.50 -15.57 6.12
N ILE A 181 30.80 -15.57 4.99
CA ILE A 181 31.34 -15.58 3.63
C ILE A 181 31.10 -14.21 3.00
N VAL A 182 32.14 -13.62 2.40
CA VAL A 182 31.99 -12.42 1.56
C VAL A 182 31.32 -12.82 0.24
N ASN A 183 30.27 -12.11 -0.16
CA ASN A 183 29.57 -12.41 -1.41
C ASN A 183 30.44 -12.06 -2.63
N PRO A 184 30.27 -12.73 -3.79
CA PRO A 184 31.01 -12.45 -5.02
C PRO A 184 30.97 -11.01 -5.53
N ASP A 185 29.96 -10.22 -5.13
CA ASP A 185 29.86 -8.79 -5.46
C ASP A 185 30.83 -7.90 -4.66
N GLY A 186 31.43 -8.42 -3.58
CA GLY A 186 32.29 -7.67 -2.66
C GLY A 186 31.55 -6.66 -1.78
N VAL A 187 30.22 -6.64 -1.79
CA VAL A 187 29.38 -5.67 -1.06
C VAL A 187 28.77 -6.31 0.19
N GLY A 188 28.10 -7.44 0.02
CA GLY A 188 27.43 -8.13 1.12
C GLY A 188 28.18 -9.33 1.65
N ARG A 189 27.60 -9.96 2.66
CA ARG A 189 28.07 -11.20 3.27
C ARG A 189 26.91 -12.16 3.46
N ARG A 190 27.20 -13.44 3.58
CA ARG A 190 26.22 -14.48 3.92
C ARG A 190 26.79 -15.47 4.92
N GLN A 191 25.90 -16.23 5.55
CA GLN A 191 26.26 -17.39 6.36
C GLN A 191 25.24 -18.50 6.08
N HIS A 192 25.75 -19.71 5.85
CA HIS A 192 24.94 -20.89 5.59
C HIS A 192 24.47 -21.53 6.89
N PHE A 193 23.21 -21.96 6.91
CA PHE A 193 22.58 -22.71 7.99
C PHE A 193 21.97 -24.01 7.44
N ALA A 194 21.65 -24.96 8.33
CA ALA A 194 21.20 -26.30 7.97
C ALA A 194 19.98 -26.32 7.02
N SER A 195 19.07 -25.36 7.15
CA SER A 195 17.82 -25.28 6.38
C SER A 195 17.63 -23.98 5.59
N GLY A 196 18.67 -23.13 5.48
CA GLY A 196 18.58 -21.85 4.77
C GLY A 196 19.85 -21.01 4.92
N ASP A 197 19.79 -19.75 4.51
CA ASP A 197 20.90 -18.80 4.64
C ASP A 197 20.46 -17.55 5.39
N ILE A 198 21.42 -16.87 5.99
CA ILE A 198 21.27 -15.47 6.38
C ILE A 198 22.18 -14.64 5.48
N TYR A 199 21.65 -13.55 4.94
CA TYR A 199 22.38 -12.58 4.13
C TYR A 199 22.40 -11.22 4.82
N TRP A 200 23.52 -10.51 4.71
CA TRP A 200 23.74 -9.18 5.25
C TRP A 200 24.19 -8.20 4.16
N LYS A 201 23.66 -6.99 4.22
CA LYS A 201 24.11 -5.84 3.41
C LYS A 201 23.92 -4.54 4.20
N LEU A 202 24.92 -3.66 4.09
CA LEU A 202 25.00 -2.35 4.75
C LEU A 202 24.88 -2.39 6.29
N ASN A 203 23.68 -2.53 6.84
CA ASN A 203 23.39 -2.41 8.27
C ASN A 203 22.45 -3.51 8.81
N GLU A 204 21.91 -4.38 7.97
CA GLU A 204 20.90 -5.37 8.39
C GLU A 204 21.14 -6.73 7.73
N ALA A 205 20.65 -7.78 8.40
CA ALA A 205 20.72 -9.15 7.93
C ALA A 205 19.37 -9.85 8.06
N TYR A 206 19.09 -10.75 7.12
CA TYR A 206 17.78 -11.36 6.92
C TYR A 206 17.90 -12.83 6.50
N ALA A 207 16.98 -13.66 7.02
CA ALA A 207 16.91 -15.10 6.77
C ALA A 207 16.07 -15.44 5.52
N VAL A 208 16.59 -16.31 4.67
CA VAL A 208 15.90 -16.85 3.48
C VAL A 208 16.09 -18.37 3.44
N ARG A 209 15.01 -19.15 3.30
CA ARG A 209 15.02 -20.62 3.42
C ARG A 209 14.07 -21.29 2.42
N GLY A 210 14.14 -22.63 2.38
CA GLY A 210 13.23 -23.48 1.61
C GLY A 210 12.94 -23.01 0.18
N ALA A 211 11.69 -23.17 -0.27
CA ALA A 211 11.28 -22.85 -1.63
C ALA A 211 11.46 -21.36 -2.02
N ILE A 212 11.43 -20.43 -1.07
CA ILE A 212 11.65 -19.00 -1.33
C ILE A 212 13.14 -18.76 -1.65
N ARG A 213 14.05 -19.35 -0.86
CA ARG A 213 15.50 -19.35 -1.14
C ARG A 213 15.81 -20.04 -2.47
N ASP A 214 15.25 -21.22 -2.69
CA ASP A 214 15.48 -21.98 -3.92
C ASP A 214 15.00 -21.18 -5.15
N LYS A 215 13.89 -20.45 -5.03
CA LYS A 215 13.43 -19.56 -6.09
C LYS A 215 14.30 -18.33 -6.30
N TRP A 216 14.81 -17.75 -5.22
CA TRP A 216 15.78 -16.65 -5.30
C TRP A 216 17.12 -17.09 -5.93
N ALA A 217 17.52 -18.34 -5.71
CA ALA A 217 18.66 -18.96 -6.38
C ALA A 217 18.47 -19.03 -7.90
N GLU A 218 17.29 -19.46 -8.36
CA GLU A 218 16.91 -19.43 -9.79
C GLU A 218 16.92 -18.00 -10.36
N ALA A 219 16.52 -17.01 -9.56
CA ALA A 219 16.53 -15.59 -9.93
C ALA A 219 17.93 -14.94 -9.97
N GLY A 220 18.99 -15.68 -9.62
CA GLY A 220 20.39 -15.21 -9.67
C GLY A 220 20.98 -14.78 -8.33
N TRP A 221 20.35 -15.12 -7.20
CA TRP A 221 20.77 -14.73 -5.85
C TRP A 221 20.91 -13.21 -5.68
N GLU A 222 21.87 -12.76 -4.88
CA GLU A 222 22.13 -11.34 -4.59
C GLU A 222 22.55 -10.51 -5.82
N ALA A 223 23.09 -11.17 -6.85
CA ALA A 223 23.43 -10.56 -8.14
C ALA A 223 22.25 -10.56 -9.13
N GLY A 224 21.13 -11.20 -8.76
CA GLY A 224 19.90 -11.28 -9.54
C GLY A 224 19.09 -9.99 -9.51
N TYR A 225 18.05 -9.93 -10.34
CA TYR A 225 17.20 -8.74 -10.51
C TYR A 225 16.39 -8.36 -9.27
N LEU A 226 16.29 -9.26 -8.28
CA LEU A 226 15.63 -9.01 -6.98
C LEU A 226 16.54 -8.30 -5.97
N GLY A 227 17.87 -8.40 -6.12
CA GLY A 227 18.85 -7.93 -5.14
C GLY A 227 18.87 -8.74 -3.85
N TYR A 228 19.31 -8.10 -2.76
CA TYR A 228 19.40 -8.73 -1.44
C TYR A 228 18.03 -8.87 -0.75
N PRO A 229 17.86 -9.81 0.20
CA PRO A 229 16.70 -9.83 1.08
C PRO A 229 16.69 -8.61 2.01
N VAL A 230 15.49 -8.04 2.21
CA VAL A 230 15.22 -6.91 3.12
C VAL A 230 14.13 -7.22 4.15
N SER A 231 13.70 -8.48 4.24
CA SER A 231 12.93 -9.01 5.36
C SER A 231 13.29 -10.46 5.62
N ASP A 232 13.07 -10.93 6.85
CA ASP A 232 12.90 -12.36 7.09
C ASP A 232 11.61 -12.85 6.40
N GLU A 233 11.47 -14.16 6.20
CA GLU A 233 10.21 -14.74 5.71
C GLU A 233 9.07 -14.56 6.71
N PHE A 234 7.96 -13.99 6.24
CA PHE A 234 6.72 -13.78 7.00
C PHE A 234 5.62 -14.73 6.53
N ALA A 235 4.70 -15.09 7.43
CA ALA A 235 3.43 -15.72 7.05
C ALA A 235 2.48 -14.66 6.47
N THR A 236 1.73 -15.00 5.43
CA THR A 236 0.79 -14.05 4.81
C THR A 236 -0.40 -13.75 5.73
N PRO A 237 -0.98 -12.53 5.68
CA PRO A 237 -2.11 -12.12 6.53
C PRO A 237 -3.42 -12.91 6.42
N ASP A 238 -3.55 -13.80 5.42
CA ASP A 238 -4.65 -14.75 5.26
C ASP A 238 -4.37 -16.14 5.87
N GLY A 239 -3.13 -16.41 6.27
CA GLY A 239 -2.67 -17.69 6.81
C GLY A 239 -2.47 -18.80 5.78
N ILE A 240 -2.49 -18.51 4.47
CA ILE A 240 -2.43 -19.53 3.40
C ILE A 240 -0.99 -19.80 2.92
N GLY A 241 -0.12 -18.78 2.93
CA GLY A 241 1.22 -18.84 2.39
C GLY A 241 2.28 -18.15 3.24
N SER A 242 3.44 -17.92 2.61
CA SER A 242 4.55 -17.16 3.18
C SER A 242 5.18 -16.28 2.11
N GLY A 243 5.86 -15.20 2.51
CA GLY A 243 6.61 -14.36 1.58
C GLY A 243 7.90 -13.81 2.18
N ALA A 244 8.77 -13.28 1.33
CA ALA A 244 9.94 -12.51 1.72
C ALA A 244 10.10 -11.28 0.81
N ARG A 245 10.66 -10.20 1.35
CA ARG A 245 10.97 -8.96 0.62
C ARG A 245 12.44 -8.95 0.22
N PHE A 246 12.70 -8.43 -0.97
CA PHE A 246 14.03 -8.19 -1.54
C PHE A 246 14.13 -6.72 -1.98
N GLU A 247 15.34 -6.22 -2.24
CA GLU A 247 15.58 -4.81 -2.58
C GLU A 247 14.75 -4.31 -3.78
N HIS A 248 14.40 -5.19 -4.71
CA HIS A 248 13.72 -4.86 -5.98
C HIS A 248 12.49 -5.72 -6.27
N GLY A 249 12.03 -6.51 -5.29
CA GLY A 249 10.87 -7.40 -5.45
C GLY A 249 10.45 -8.13 -4.18
N MET A 250 9.50 -9.05 -4.33
CA MET A 250 9.06 -9.97 -3.29
C MET A 250 8.99 -11.39 -3.88
N ILE A 251 9.13 -12.42 -3.05
CA ILE A 251 8.79 -13.79 -3.44
C ILE A 251 7.67 -14.26 -2.51
N TYR A 252 6.60 -14.80 -3.09
CA TYR A 252 5.50 -15.43 -2.35
C TYR A 252 5.50 -16.92 -2.63
N TRP A 253 5.17 -17.72 -1.61
CA TRP A 253 5.03 -19.17 -1.68
C TRP A 253 3.69 -19.64 -1.13
N THR A 254 3.11 -20.64 -1.79
CA THR A 254 2.02 -21.46 -1.25
C THR A 254 2.24 -22.93 -1.58
N ALA A 255 1.58 -23.82 -0.85
CA ALA A 255 1.58 -25.25 -1.14
C ALA A 255 0.91 -25.61 -2.48
N ALA A 256 0.00 -24.76 -3.00
CA ALA A 256 -0.76 -25.03 -4.22
C ALA A 256 -0.02 -24.58 -5.49
N TYR A 257 0.75 -23.49 -5.42
CA TYR A 257 1.35 -22.85 -6.60
C TYR A 257 2.88 -22.90 -6.60
N GLY A 258 3.52 -23.08 -5.44
CA GLY A 258 4.98 -22.98 -5.32
C GLY A 258 5.43 -21.55 -5.03
N ALA A 259 6.72 -21.26 -5.26
CA ALA A 259 7.32 -19.96 -5.00
C ALA A 259 7.49 -19.15 -6.29
N HIS A 260 6.98 -17.92 -6.30
CA HIS A 260 7.03 -17.02 -7.46
C HIS A 260 7.48 -15.61 -7.07
N PRO A 261 8.42 -15.01 -7.84
CA PRO A 261 8.87 -13.64 -7.64
C PRO A 261 7.90 -12.65 -8.29
N VAL A 262 7.58 -11.57 -7.58
CA VAL A 262 6.88 -10.39 -8.09
C VAL A 262 7.79 -9.18 -7.91
N SER A 263 8.21 -8.57 -9.02
CA SER A 263 9.22 -7.50 -9.05
C SER A 263 8.82 -6.30 -9.92
N GLY A 264 9.57 -5.20 -9.78
CA GLY A 264 9.40 -4.00 -10.60
C GLY A 264 7.99 -3.40 -10.49
N GLY A 265 7.45 -2.87 -11.60
CA GLY A 265 6.12 -2.28 -11.58
C GLY A 265 4.96 -3.29 -11.55
N LEU A 266 5.21 -4.58 -11.82
CA LEU A 266 4.23 -5.65 -11.52
C LEU A 266 4.00 -5.73 -10.00
N LEU A 267 5.08 -5.65 -9.20
CA LEU A 267 4.95 -5.59 -7.74
C LEU A 267 4.19 -4.35 -7.29
N ALA A 268 4.53 -3.16 -7.81
CA ALA A 268 3.83 -1.93 -7.45
C ALA A 268 2.32 -1.97 -7.81
N LYS A 269 1.96 -2.59 -8.95
CA LYS A 269 0.57 -2.76 -9.38
C LYS A 269 -0.18 -3.79 -8.53
N TRP A 270 0.47 -4.87 -8.10
CA TRP A 270 -0.11 -5.88 -7.23
C TRP A 270 -0.25 -5.39 -5.76
N GLU A 271 0.71 -4.63 -5.26
CA GLU A 271 0.62 -3.90 -3.99
C GLU A 271 -0.62 -2.98 -3.96
N LEU A 272 -0.77 -2.13 -4.99
CA LEU A 272 -1.93 -1.24 -5.13
C LEU A 272 -3.26 -1.99 -5.28
N SER A 273 -3.21 -3.26 -5.68
CA SER A 273 -4.38 -4.14 -5.77
C SER A 273 -4.73 -4.83 -4.45
N GLY A 274 -3.90 -4.70 -3.40
CA GLY A 274 -4.11 -5.35 -2.10
C GLY A 274 -3.35 -6.68 -1.91
N TYR A 275 -2.28 -6.91 -2.68
CA TYR A 275 -1.44 -8.11 -2.60
C TYR A 275 -2.25 -9.42 -2.74
N GLU A 276 -1.91 -10.46 -1.97
CA GLU A 276 -2.52 -11.79 -2.04
C GLU A 276 -3.99 -11.83 -1.62
N LYS A 277 -4.46 -10.81 -0.90
CA LYS A 277 -5.87 -10.59 -0.55
C LYS A 277 -6.61 -9.70 -1.57
N GLY A 278 -5.89 -9.19 -2.57
CA GLY A 278 -6.42 -8.43 -3.69
C GLY A 278 -7.13 -9.32 -4.72
N PRO A 279 -7.78 -8.71 -5.73
CA PRO A 279 -8.61 -9.43 -6.71
C PRO A 279 -7.83 -10.37 -7.63
N TYR A 280 -6.50 -10.32 -7.62
CA TYR A 280 -5.64 -11.24 -8.38
C TYR A 280 -5.25 -12.49 -7.60
N GLY A 281 -5.27 -12.44 -6.26
CA GLY A 281 -4.75 -13.51 -5.40
C GLY A 281 -3.22 -13.61 -5.43
N TYR A 282 -2.70 -14.80 -5.16
CA TYR A 282 -1.25 -15.09 -5.21
C TYR A 282 -0.72 -15.21 -6.64
N PRO A 283 0.58 -14.92 -6.89
CA PRO A 283 1.23 -15.31 -8.14
C PRO A 283 1.24 -16.83 -8.31
N VAL A 284 0.98 -17.29 -9.54
CA VAL A 284 0.95 -18.72 -9.91
C VAL A 284 1.93 -19.07 -11.04
N ALA A 285 2.63 -18.06 -11.56
CA ALA A 285 3.73 -18.19 -12.49
C ALA A 285 4.78 -17.09 -12.24
N ASP A 286 5.97 -17.26 -12.80
CA ASP A 286 6.99 -16.22 -12.87
C ASP A 286 6.67 -15.21 -13.98
N GLN A 287 7.23 -14.01 -13.88
CA GLN A 287 7.12 -12.96 -14.89
C GLN A 287 7.64 -13.44 -16.26
N GLN A 288 6.79 -13.38 -17.27
CA GLN A 288 7.09 -13.69 -18.67
C GLN A 288 7.21 -12.39 -19.48
N PRO A 289 8.18 -12.27 -20.40
CA PRO A 289 8.30 -11.07 -21.23
C PRO A 289 7.21 -11.02 -22.31
N ARG A 290 6.49 -9.89 -22.39
CA ARG A 290 5.60 -9.50 -23.49
C ARG A 290 6.25 -8.32 -24.23
N GLY A 291 7.11 -8.60 -25.21
CA GLY A 291 7.84 -7.56 -25.94
C GLY A 291 8.82 -6.79 -25.05
N SER A 292 8.61 -5.49 -24.87
CA SER A 292 9.35 -4.67 -23.89
C SER A 292 8.69 -4.60 -22.50
N ALA A 293 7.56 -5.29 -22.34
CA ALA A 293 6.82 -5.42 -21.09
C ALA A 293 6.97 -6.82 -20.47
N TRP A 294 6.36 -7.01 -19.31
CA TRP A 294 6.28 -8.26 -18.56
C TRP A 294 4.84 -8.54 -18.17
N ASP A 295 4.40 -9.78 -18.29
CA ASP A 295 3.15 -10.28 -17.73
C ASP A 295 3.43 -11.32 -16.66
N GLN A 296 2.50 -11.51 -15.73
CA GLN A 296 2.58 -12.52 -14.68
C GLN A 296 1.19 -13.03 -14.34
N ASP A 297 1.04 -14.35 -14.27
CA ASP A 297 -0.21 -14.98 -13.88
C ASP A 297 -0.35 -15.05 -12.36
N PHE A 298 -1.54 -14.71 -11.89
CA PHE A 298 -2.00 -14.85 -10.51
C PHE A 298 -3.26 -15.73 -10.47
N GLN A 299 -3.66 -16.17 -9.27
CA GLN A 299 -4.76 -17.12 -9.05
C GLN A 299 -6.05 -16.78 -9.79
N PHE A 300 -6.36 -15.49 -9.90
CA PHE A 300 -7.62 -14.97 -10.44
C PHE A 300 -7.44 -14.05 -11.65
N GLY A 301 -6.24 -14.01 -12.26
CA GLY A 301 -6.00 -13.27 -13.51
C GLY A 301 -4.53 -12.95 -13.79
N THR A 302 -4.26 -12.49 -15.01
CA THR A 302 -2.91 -12.08 -15.46
C THR A 302 -2.71 -10.57 -15.26
N MET A 303 -1.52 -10.17 -14.83
CA MET A 303 -1.15 -8.77 -14.64
C MET A 303 0.05 -8.42 -15.54
N GLY A 304 -0.04 -7.30 -16.28
CA GLY A 304 1.05 -6.76 -17.11
C GLY A 304 1.68 -5.46 -16.59
N PHE A 305 3.02 -5.31 -16.72
CA PHE A 305 3.80 -4.09 -16.51
C PHE A 305 5.11 -4.02 -17.35
N PRO A 306 5.47 -2.84 -17.91
CA PRO A 306 4.54 -1.77 -18.22
C PRO A 306 3.36 -2.33 -19.01
N THR A 307 2.16 -1.79 -18.80
CA THR A 307 1.16 -1.82 -19.87
C THR A 307 1.84 -1.24 -21.10
N ASP A 308 1.72 -1.88 -22.28
CA ASP A 308 2.59 -1.59 -23.42
C ASP A 308 2.77 -0.09 -23.63
N PRO A 309 4.00 0.37 -23.95
CA PRO A 309 4.24 1.79 -24.15
C PRO A 309 3.33 2.27 -25.28
N VAL A 310 2.31 3.04 -24.89
CA VAL A 310 1.53 3.85 -25.83
C VAL A 310 2.56 4.64 -26.65
N ALA A 311 2.50 4.52 -27.97
CA ALA A 311 3.48 5.10 -28.86
C ALA A 311 3.47 6.63 -28.74
N ALA A 312 4.32 7.15 -27.85
CA ALA A 312 4.53 8.56 -27.54
C ALA A 312 3.27 9.44 -27.64
N ALA A 313 2.18 9.03 -26.99
CA ALA A 313 1.03 9.90 -26.74
C ALA A 313 1.19 10.60 -25.39
N ASP A 314 0.74 11.85 -25.34
CA ASP A 314 0.83 12.73 -24.18
C ASP A 314 0.28 12.12 -22.88
N PRO A 315 0.81 12.52 -21.70
CA PRO A 315 0.19 12.16 -20.43
C PRO A 315 -1.24 12.71 -20.40
N ASP A 316 -2.19 11.80 -20.12
CA ASP A 316 -3.60 12.05 -19.81
C ASP A 316 -3.82 11.78 -18.30
N ASP A 317 -4.10 12.70 -17.37
CA ASP A 317 -4.44 14.15 -17.38
C ASP A 317 -5.86 14.53 -16.93
N GLY A 318 -6.75 13.55 -16.74
CA GLY A 318 -8.00 13.74 -15.99
C GLY A 318 -9.10 12.73 -16.26
N ASP A 319 -8.93 11.82 -17.22
CA ASP A 319 -9.81 10.68 -17.40
C ASP A 319 -9.49 9.60 -16.35
N ALA A 320 -10.51 9.01 -15.75
CA ALA A 320 -10.34 8.03 -14.69
C ALA A 320 -10.36 6.61 -15.28
N ASP A 321 -9.23 5.89 -15.29
CA ASP A 321 -9.25 4.41 -15.25
C ASP A 321 -7.90 3.66 -15.18
N PRO A 322 -7.95 2.34 -14.96
CA PRO A 322 -7.03 1.32 -15.49
C PRO A 322 -7.51 0.71 -16.85
N THR A 323 -6.60 0.58 -17.83
CA THR A 323 -6.75 0.11 -19.25
C THR A 323 -6.87 -1.42 -19.44
N VAL A 324 -7.16 -2.07 -20.60
CA VAL A 324 -6.85 -1.84 -22.06
C VAL A 324 -7.81 -2.61 -23.02
N GLY A 325 -8.04 -2.16 -24.28
CA GLY A 325 -8.14 -3.02 -25.49
C GLY A 325 -9.49 -3.10 -26.28
N ASP A 326 -9.53 -3.32 -27.62
CA ASP A 326 -8.46 -3.37 -28.65
C ASP A 326 -8.98 -3.40 -30.16
N GLN A 327 -8.08 -3.21 -31.16
CA GLN A 327 -8.19 -3.43 -32.65
C GLN A 327 -9.06 -2.44 -33.50
N VAL A 328 -8.74 -1.99 -34.74
CA VAL A 328 -7.83 -2.38 -35.87
C VAL A 328 -7.31 -1.10 -36.62
N PRO A 329 -6.37 -1.15 -37.61
CA PRO A 329 -5.58 0.03 -38.04
C PRO A 329 -6.19 0.92 -39.15
N VAL A 330 -5.84 2.21 -39.11
CA VAL A 330 -5.94 3.19 -40.22
C VAL A 330 -4.55 3.67 -40.67
N THR A 331 -4.44 4.22 -41.87
CA THR A 331 -3.15 4.31 -42.59
C THR A 331 -2.57 5.73 -42.62
N TRP A 332 -1.30 5.85 -43.04
CA TRP A 332 -0.58 7.13 -43.20
C TRP A 332 -1.24 8.15 -44.15
N ALA A 333 -2.30 7.80 -44.88
CA ALA A 333 -3.07 8.73 -45.71
C ALA A 333 -4.07 9.57 -44.89
N ASP A 334 -4.62 9.01 -43.81
CA ASP A 334 -5.68 9.64 -43.02
C ASP A 334 -5.14 10.74 -42.08
N PHE A 335 -3.81 10.75 -41.85
CA PHE A 335 -3.08 11.78 -41.11
C PHE A 335 -2.85 13.08 -41.92
N ALA A 336 -3.22 13.11 -43.20
CA ALA A 336 -2.93 14.23 -44.11
C ALA A 336 -4.16 15.11 -44.45
N ALA A 337 -5.36 14.77 -43.99
CA ALA A 337 -6.59 15.51 -44.29
C ALA A 337 -6.87 16.68 -43.33
N ASP A 338 -6.61 16.52 -42.03
CA ASP A 338 -6.97 17.51 -41.00
C ASP A 338 -5.89 18.58 -40.72
N ALA A 339 -4.72 18.47 -41.35
CA ALA A 339 -3.61 19.43 -41.23
C ALA A 339 -3.53 20.42 -42.41
N GLY A 340 -4.66 20.71 -43.06
CA GLY A 340 -4.74 21.46 -44.31
C GLY A 340 -4.37 22.94 -44.21
N THR A 341 -3.08 23.27 -44.28
CA THR A 341 -2.60 24.64 -44.56
C THR A 341 -1.76 24.72 -45.85
N GLU A 342 -2.43 24.75 -47.00
CA GLU A 342 -1.92 25.52 -48.16
C GLU A 342 -3.04 26.37 -48.78
N GLY A 343 -2.75 27.65 -48.95
CA GLY A 343 -3.72 28.65 -49.40
C GLY A 343 -3.03 29.96 -49.78
N ALA A 344 -2.17 29.92 -50.79
CA ALA A 344 -1.61 31.13 -51.37
C ALA A 344 -2.71 31.89 -52.17
N GLY A 345 -3.41 32.82 -51.52
CA GLY A 345 -4.47 33.60 -52.18
C GLY A 345 -5.26 34.52 -51.25
N ARG A 346 -4.71 35.70 -50.93
CA ARG A 346 -5.50 36.85 -50.41
C ARG A 346 -6.41 37.36 -51.56
N PRO A 347 -7.60 37.98 -51.32
CA PRO A 347 -7.75 39.04 -50.30
C PRO A 347 -9.14 39.24 -49.62
N VAL A 348 -9.18 40.23 -48.70
CA VAL A 348 -10.37 40.92 -48.13
C VAL A 348 -11.18 40.13 -47.08
N VAL A 349 -11.57 40.68 -45.90
CA VAL A 349 -11.11 41.84 -45.11
C VAL A 349 -11.29 41.51 -43.62
N GLN A 350 -10.49 42.14 -42.75
CA GLN A 350 -10.65 42.10 -41.30
C GLN A 350 -11.66 43.17 -40.84
N ASP A 351 -12.82 42.77 -40.32
CA ASP A 351 -13.74 43.69 -39.61
C ASP A 351 -13.95 43.26 -38.14
N ARG A 352 -12.88 43.51 -37.37
CA ARG A 352 -12.81 43.74 -35.91
C ARG A 352 -12.80 42.54 -34.94
N PRO A 353 -12.26 42.74 -33.72
CA PRO A 353 -11.90 41.65 -32.81
C PRO A 353 -12.92 41.43 -31.68
N GLY A 354 -13.06 40.17 -31.27
CA GLY A 354 -13.62 39.78 -29.96
C GLY A 354 -15.15 39.77 -29.87
N THR A 355 -15.75 38.61 -30.13
CA THR A 355 -16.91 38.07 -29.38
C THR A 355 -17.11 36.61 -29.78
N LEU A 356 -16.98 35.68 -28.83
CA LEU A 356 -17.68 34.40 -28.88
C LEU A 356 -18.96 34.60 -28.06
N GLU A 357 -20.12 34.54 -28.69
CA GLU A 357 -21.35 34.31 -27.92
C GLU A 357 -21.42 32.81 -27.57
N PRO A 358 -21.70 32.46 -26.30
CA PRO A 358 -21.77 31.07 -25.87
C PRO A 358 -23.07 30.40 -26.35
N CYS A 359 -23.04 29.07 -26.47
CA CYS A 359 -24.26 28.28 -26.49
C CYS A 359 -25.09 28.62 -25.23
N THR A 360 -26.35 29.02 -25.41
CA THR A 360 -27.24 29.37 -24.31
C THR A 360 -27.52 28.19 -23.39
N ALA A 361 -27.66 28.44 -22.09
CA ALA A 361 -27.89 27.40 -21.10
C ALA A 361 -29.15 26.57 -21.39
N GLY A 362 -29.00 25.27 -21.62
CA GLY A 362 -30.12 24.32 -21.71
C GLY A 362 -30.01 23.21 -22.75
N GLU A 363 -29.04 23.24 -23.68
CA GLU A 363 -28.94 22.26 -24.78
C GLU A 363 -27.57 21.55 -24.83
N SER A 364 -27.58 20.24 -25.13
CA SER A 364 -26.39 19.39 -25.16
C SER A 364 -25.82 19.27 -26.58
N CYS A 365 -24.56 19.63 -26.77
CA CYS A 365 -23.89 19.61 -28.08
C CYS A 365 -23.27 18.24 -28.44
N MET A 366 -24.04 17.14 -28.42
CA MET A 366 -23.67 15.86 -29.05
C MET A 366 -24.91 15.11 -29.57
N HIS A 367 -24.76 14.41 -30.71
CA HIS A 367 -25.79 13.54 -31.32
C HIS A 367 -25.33 12.07 -31.33
N ASP A 368 -26.29 11.16 -31.17
CA ASP A 368 -26.10 9.70 -31.07
C ASP A 368 -25.73 8.98 -32.39
N GLY A 369 -25.06 7.83 -32.24
CA GLY A 369 -24.97 6.75 -33.24
C GLY A 369 -23.67 5.93 -33.09
N ALA A 370 -23.66 4.58 -33.03
CA ALA A 370 -24.76 3.62 -33.08
C ALA A 370 -24.42 2.27 -32.38
N THR A 371 -25.47 1.48 -32.14
CA THR A 371 -25.54 0.07 -31.66
C THR A 371 -24.84 -0.94 -32.60
N THR A 372 -24.48 -2.20 -32.28
CA THR A 372 -24.74 -3.16 -31.17
C THR A 372 -23.88 -4.42 -31.38
N VAL A 373 -23.35 -5.06 -30.33
CA VAL A 373 -23.33 -6.55 -30.18
C VAL A 373 -23.38 -6.90 -28.68
N ALA A 374 -23.81 -8.11 -28.30
CA ALA A 374 -24.23 -8.41 -26.92
C ALA A 374 -23.39 -9.47 -26.19
N ALA A 375 -23.27 -9.26 -24.88
CA ALA A 375 -23.22 -10.23 -23.79
C ALA A 375 -22.15 -11.34 -23.80
N ASP A 376 -21.05 -11.07 -23.12
CA ASP A 376 -20.68 -11.90 -21.95
C ASP A 376 -21.10 -11.12 -20.70
N ASP A 377 -21.89 -11.72 -19.81
CA ASP A 377 -22.22 -11.09 -18.53
C ASP A 377 -20.96 -11.06 -17.65
N PRO A 378 -20.52 -9.89 -17.15
CA PRO A 378 -19.47 -9.85 -16.15
C PRO A 378 -19.98 -10.53 -14.87
N PRO A 379 -19.10 -11.09 -14.02
CA PRO A 379 -19.50 -11.48 -12.68
C PRO A 379 -19.93 -10.22 -11.92
N ASP A 380 -21.24 -10.07 -11.74
CA ASP A 380 -21.83 -9.15 -10.77
C ASP A 380 -21.24 -9.45 -9.39
N ASP A 381 -20.71 -8.43 -8.72
CA ASP A 381 -20.69 -8.43 -7.25
C ASP A 381 -20.87 -7.00 -6.70
N PRO A 382 -21.95 -6.72 -5.96
CA PRO A 382 -22.28 -5.36 -5.52
C PRO A 382 -21.46 -4.99 -4.28
N ILE A 383 -20.27 -4.44 -4.48
CA ILE A 383 -19.55 -3.75 -3.38
C ILE A 383 -20.21 -2.40 -3.11
N ILE A 384 -21.31 -2.47 -2.38
CA ILE A 384 -21.69 -1.47 -1.40
C ILE A 384 -20.70 -1.64 -0.25
N ASP A 385 -19.58 -0.89 -0.28
CA ASP A 385 -18.57 -0.88 0.79
C ASP A 385 -19.25 -0.64 2.16
N GLY A 386 -18.87 -1.33 3.24
CA GLY A 386 -17.77 -2.27 3.39
C GLY A 386 -17.49 -2.50 4.89
N PRO A 387 -16.21 -2.64 5.31
CA PRO A 387 -15.86 -2.90 6.71
C PRO A 387 -16.22 -1.78 7.72
N ASP A 388 -16.56 -0.57 7.27
CA ASP A 388 -16.80 0.59 8.13
C ASP A 388 -18.21 0.68 8.76
N THR A 389 -19.17 -0.12 8.28
CA THR A 389 -20.59 0.01 8.70
C THR A 389 -20.98 -0.82 9.92
N GLN A 390 -20.24 -1.91 10.20
CA GLN A 390 -20.62 -2.96 11.15
C GLN A 390 -22.07 -3.49 10.94
N GLY A 391 -22.61 -3.41 9.72
CA GLY A 391 -24.01 -3.74 9.43
C GLY A 391 -25.01 -2.65 9.78
N THR A 392 -24.59 -1.39 9.90
CA THR A 392 -25.44 -0.21 10.15
C THR A 392 -25.07 0.95 9.22
N PHE A 393 -26.06 1.64 8.65
CA PHE A 393 -25.78 2.77 7.74
C PHE A 393 -25.65 4.13 8.44
N ILE A 394 -25.73 4.12 9.77
CA ILE A 394 -25.57 5.31 10.61
C ILE A 394 -24.07 5.55 10.82
N SER A 395 -23.51 6.48 10.06
CA SER A 395 -22.08 6.83 10.15
C SER A 395 -21.67 7.22 11.59
N PRO A 396 -20.47 6.81 12.06
CA PRO A 396 -19.91 7.24 13.34
C PRO A 396 -19.89 8.76 13.54
N LEU A 397 -19.87 9.56 12.46
CA LEU A 397 -20.01 11.03 12.50
C LEU A 397 -21.25 11.51 13.27
N CYS A 398 -22.28 10.67 13.43
CA CYS A 398 -23.47 11.01 14.21
C CYS A 398 -23.45 10.55 15.67
N LEU A 399 -22.50 9.72 16.10
CA LEU A 399 -22.51 9.14 17.45
C LEU A 399 -22.09 10.15 18.53
N ASP A 400 -21.12 11.01 18.23
CA ASP A 400 -20.53 11.96 19.19
C ASP A 400 -21.15 13.37 19.14
N GLN A 401 -22.16 13.57 18.30
CA GLN A 401 -22.69 14.90 17.96
C GLN A 401 -24.03 15.20 18.67
N PRO A 402 -24.40 16.49 18.89
CA PRO A 402 -25.65 16.85 19.57
C PRO A 402 -26.89 16.42 18.77
N TRP A 403 -27.95 16.04 19.48
CA TRP A 403 -29.14 15.42 18.87
C TRP A 403 -30.13 16.51 18.41
N ASP A 404 -29.75 17.19 17.33
CA ASP A 404 -30.32 18.45 16.84
C ASP A 404 -31.23 18.33 15.60
N GLY A 405 -31.40 17.12 15.06
CA GLY A 405 -32.15 16.89 13.82
C GLY A 405 -31.48 17.47 12.57
N GLN A 406 -30.17 17.75 12.61
CA GLN A 406 -29.39 18.18 11.44
C GLN A 406 -28.76 16.99 10.71
N TRP A 407 -28.77 17.04 9.38
CA TRP A 407 -28.05 16.08 8.55
C TRP A 407 -26.55 16.31 8.62
N ARG A 408 -25.80 15.22 8.74
CA ARG A 408 -24.34 15.16 8.68
C ARG A 408 -23.98 14.35 7.45
N THR A 409 -23.43 15.01 6.44
CA THR A 409 -23.20 14.46 5.09
C THR A 409 -21.71 14.37 4.77
N GLY A 410 -21.27 13.16 4.42
CA GLY A 410 -20.08 12.91 3.63
C GLY A 410 -20.47 12.52 2.21
N ARG A 411 -19.48 12.24 1.34
CA ARG A 411 -19.72 11.95 -0.08
C ARG A 411 -20.46 10.62 -0.31
N LYS A 412 -20.08 9.59 0.45
CA LYS A 412 -20.65 8.22 0.45
C LYS A 412 -21.80 7.99 1.44
N HIS A 413 -22.00 8.88 2.41
CA HIS A 413 -22.90 8.61 3.54
C HIS A 413 -23.55 9.87 4.10
N ALA A 414 -24.77 9.74 4.60
CA ALA A 414 -25.44 10.79 5.35
C ALA A 414 -26.11 10.19 6.59
N CYS A 415 -26.10 10.90 7.72
CA CYS A 415 -26.80 10.45 8.92
C CYS A 415 -27.45 11.61 9.68
N MET A 416 -28.47 11.28 10.48
CA MET A 416 -29.18 12.22 11.35
C MET A 416 -29.74 11.49 12.58
N ILE A 417 -29.69 12.14 13.74
CA ILE A 417 -30.30 11.67 14.98
C ILE A 417 -31.37 12.67 15.43
N TRP A 418 -32.56 12.17 15.73
CA TRP A 418 -33.67 13.00 16.21
C TRP A 418 -34.14 12.54 17.61
N LYS A 419 -34.00 13.44 18.59
CA LYS A 419 -34.45 13.27 19.99
C LYS A 419 -35.83 13.90 20.21
N ASN A 420 -36.38 13.65 21.41
CA ASN A 420 -37.63 14.21 21.93
C ASN A 420 -38.85 13.71 21.14
N LEU A 421 -38.82 12.42 20.84
CA LEU A 421 -39.88 11.67 20.20
C LEU A 421 -40.48 10.74 21.25
N ASP A 422 -41.25 11.33 22.16
CA ASP A 422 -42.01 10.60 23.17
C ASP A 422 -43.49 10.61 22.74
N VAL A 423 -44.18 9.48 22.89
CA VAL A 423 -45.65 9.44 22.74
C VAL A 423 -46.28 9.32 24.12
N ASP A 424 -46.89 10.40 24.56
CA ASP A 424 -47.75 10.42 25.73
C ASP A 424 -48.98 9.53 25.47
N VAL A 425 -49.31 8.70 26.45
CA VAL A 425 -50.47 7.81 26.42
C VAL A 425 -51.50 8.37 27.37
N ILE A 426 -52.63 8.82 26.82
CA ILE A 426 -53.74 9.42 27.56
C ILE A 426 -54.88 8.41 27.72
N ASP A 427 -55.64 8.53 28.81
CA ASP A 427 -56.90 7.79 28.96
C ASP A 427 -58.01 8.39 28.07
N ALA A 428 -59.14 7.69 27.97
CA ALA A 428 -60.32 8.15 27.24
C ALA A 428 -60.93 9.49 27.74
N LYS A 429 -60.41 10.07 28.84
CA LYS A 429 -60.80 11.39 29.38
C LYS A 429 -59.74 12.47 29.13
N GLY A 430 -58.61 12.12 28.52
CA GLY A 430 -57.51 13.03 28.19
C GLY A 430 -56.45 13.19 29.29
N ALA A 431 -56.46 12.38 30.34
CA ALA A 431 -55.42 12.41 31.37
C ALA A 431 -54.23 11.53 30.95
N GLU A 432 -53.00 12.02 31.10
CA GLU A 432 -51.79 11.24 30.86
C GLU A 432 -51.67 10.08 31.87
N VAL A 433 -51.54 8.85 31.37
CA VAL A 433 -51.46 7.62 32.18
C VAL A 433 -50.20 6.80 31.90
N GLY A 434 -49.38 7.20 30.93
CA GLY A 434 -48.11 6.57 30.60
C GLY A 434 -47.40 7.27 29.44
N SER A 435 -46.20 6.81 29.09
CA SER A 435 -45.45 7.33 27.95
C SER A 435 -44.62 6.23 27.26
N ILE A 436 -44.44 6.39 25.95
CA ILE A 436 -43.60 5.55 25.09
C ILE A 436 -42.45 6.42 24.57
N PRO A 437 -41.32 6.51 25.30
CA PRO A 437 -40.15 7.25 24.85
C PRO A 437 -39.35 6.45 23.81
N PHE A 438 -38.97 7.11 22.72
CA PHE A 438 -38.12 6.51 21.68
C PHE A 438 -37.17 7.51 21.03
N THR A 439 -36.28 7.02 20.17
CA THR A 439 -35.36 7.85 19.39
C THR A 439 -35.28 7.29 17.99
N VAL A 440 -35.33 8.17 16.98
CA VAL A 440 -35.18 7.76 15.58
C VAL A 440 -33.83 8.25 15.07
N LYS A 441 -33.03 7.31 14.61
CA LYS A 441 -31.77 7.53 13.89
C LYS A 441 -32.01 7.13 12.44
N THR A 442 -31.41 7.85 11.52
CA THR A 442 -31.36 7.45 10.12
C THR A 442 -29.95 7.55 9.57
N GLY A 443 -29.63 6.64 8.67
CA GLY A 443 -28.36 6.57 7.96
C GLY A 443 -28.61 6.21 6.51
N VAL A 444 -27.85 6.80 5.61
CA VAL A 444 -27.91 6.55 4.17
C VAL A 444 -26.51 6.23 3.70
N LEU A 445 -26.39 5.21 2.86
CA LEU A 445 -25.15 4.74 2.26
C LEU A 445 -25.33 4.72 0.74
N THR A 446 -24.43 5.37 -0.01
CA THR A 446 -24.45 5.43 -1.47
C THR A 446 -23.26 4.70 -2.09
N SER A 447 -23.50 3.95 -3.16
CA SER A 447 -22.44 3.28 -3.91
C SER A 447 -21.91 4.19 -5.03
N HIS A 448 -20.62 4.52 -4.99
CA HIS A 448 -19.96 5.29 -6.06
C HIS A 448 -19.83 4.51 -7.38
N LYS A 449 -20.15 3.20 -7.40
CA LYS A 449 -19.85 2.26 -8.50
C LYS A 449 -21.04 1.48 -9.08
N SER A 450 -22.11 1.25 -8.33
CA SER A 450 -23.28 0.45 -8.77
C SER A 450 -24.55 1.29 -8.99
N GLY A 451 -24.57 2.57 -8.59
CA GLY A 451 -25.78 3.38 -8.64
C GLY A 451 -26.87 2.95 -7.65
N GLU A 452 -26.52 2.07 -6.70
CA GLU A 452 -27.36 1.69 -5.58
C GLU A 452 -27.16 2.64 -4.40
N PHE A 453 -28.19 2.78 -3.59
CA PHE A 453 -28.08 3.37 -2.26
C PHE A 453 -29.12 2.75 -1.33
N GLN A 454 -28.82 2.77 -0.03
CA GLN A 454 -29.67 2.18 1.00
C GLN A 454 -29.90 3.19 2.13
N GLN A 455 -31.10 3.18 2.70
CA GLN A 455 -31.44 4.01 3.85
C GLN A 455 -31.92 3.14 5.01
N GLU A 456 -31.26 3.27 6.16
CA GLU A 456 -31.69 2.72 7.44
C GLU A 456 -32.54 3.74 8.20
N PHE A 457 -33.62 3.26 8.80
CA PHE A 457 -34.32 3.89 9.91
C PHE A 457 -34.24 2.98 11.12
N ARG A 458 -33.60 3.45 12.20
CA ARG A 458 -33.48 2.75 13.47
C ARG A 458 -34.28 3.49 14.53
N VAL A 459 -35.24 2.79 15.10
CA VAL A 459 -36.16 3.28 16.13
C VAL A 459 -35.85 2.57 17.44
N ASP A 460 -35.14 3.25 18.33
CA ASP A 460 -34.72 2.73 19.63
C ASP A 460 -35.80 3.04 20.68
N PHE A 461 -36.44 2.01 21.25
CA PHE A 461 -37.46 2.17 22.28
C PHE A 461 -36.87 2.11 23.69
N HIS A 462 -37.16 3.11 24.51
CA HIS A 462 -36.58 3.29 25.85
C HIS A 462 -37.48 2.70 26.95
N GLY A 463 -37.41 3.24 28.17
CA GLY A 463 -38.24 2.83 29.31
C GLY A 463 -39.72 3.18 29.12
N LEU A 464 -40.57 2.19 28.81
CA LEU A 464 -42.02 2.35 28.81
C LEU A 464 -42.50 2.71 30.23
N THR A 465 -43.28 3.77 30.39
CA THR A 465 -43.79 4.23 31.69
C THR A 465 -45.31 4.17 31.76
N GLY A 466 -45.87 3.92 32.95
CA GLY A 466 -47.31 3.92 33.18
C GLY A 466 -48.09 2.83 32.44
N LYS A 467 -49.36 3.10 32.12
CA LYS A 467 -50.27 2.20 31.40
C LYS A 467 -50.10 2.37 29.89
N THR A 468 -49.55 1.35 29.21
CA THR A 468 -49.30 1.39 27.75
C THR A 468 -49.89 0.20 26.98
N GLY A 469 -50.45 -0.82 27.65
CA GLY A 469 -51.03 -1.99 27.00
C GLY A 469 -49.98 -2.96 26.43
N LYS A 470 -50.13 -3.39 25.17
CA LYS A 470 -49.15 -4.22 24.44
C LYS A 470 -48.75 -3.51 23.14
N PRO A 471 -48.07 -2.36 23.22
CA PRO A 471 -47.92 -1.44 22.09
C PRO A 471 -47.20 -2.11 20.91
N THR A 472 -47.69 -1.87 19.70
CA THR A 472 -47.05 -2.27 18.44
C THR A 472 -46.60 -1.05 17.66
N PHE A 473 -45.41 -1.10 17.10
CA PHE A 473 -44.90 -0.07 16.21
C PHE A 473 -45.52 -0.21 14.82
N ARG A 474 -46.20 0.84 14.36
CA ARG A 474 -46.71 0.96 13.00
C ARG A 474 -45.89 1.97 12.21
N TYR A 475 -45.68 1.74 10.92
CA TYR A 475 -45.01 2.72 10.06
C TYR A 475 -45.55 2.72 8.63
N LYS A 476 -45.40 3.86 7.97
CA LYS A 476 -45.72 4.07 6.57
C LYS A 476 -44.57 4.82 5.90
N LEU A 477 -43.99 4.19 4.89
CA LEU A 477 -43.00 4.83 4.02
C LEU A 477 -43.74 5.54 2.87
N THR A 478 -43.35 6.78 2.59
CA THR A 478 -43.90 7.60 1.49
C THR A 478 -42.76 8.05 0.59
N TYR A 479 -42.88 7.73 -0.69
CA TYR A 479 -41.85 7.92 -1.70
C TYR A 479 -42.34 8.94 -2.71
N ASN A 480 -41.70 10.10 -2.78
CA ASN A 480 -42.05 11.10 -3.78
C ASN A 480 -41.35 10.75 -5.11
N ASN A 481 -42.01 11.03 -6.23
CA ASN A 481 -41.46 10.92 -7.59
C ASN A 481 -40.82 9.55 -7.93
N THR A 482 -41.28 8.48 -7.28
CA THR A 482 -40.68 7.14 -7.34
C THR A 482 -41.68 6.12 -7.92
N PRO A 483 -41.34 5.41 -9.02
CA PRO A 483 -42.16 4.33 -9.54
C PRO A 483 -42.33 3.16 -8.56
N ALA A 484 -43.47 2.47 -8.64
CA ALA A 484 -43.70 1.25 -7.88
C ALA A 484 -42.68 0.17 -8.30
N GLY A 485 -42.07 -0.50 -7.31
CA GLY A 485 -41.09 -1.57 -7.56
C GLY A 485 -39.63 -1.12 -7.73
N SER A 486 -39.34 0.19 -7.70
CA SER A 486 -37.96 0.75 -7.73
C SER A 486 -37.16 0.55 -6.43
N TYR A 487 -37.79 0.06 -5.36
CA TYR A 487 -37.17 -0.17 -4.05
C TYR A 487 -37.66 -1.50 -3.43
N GLY A 488 -36.88 -2.03 -2.50
CA GLY A 488 -37.26 -3.07 -1.55
C GLY A 488 -37.25 -2.52 -0.12
N VAL A 489 -38.02 -3.15 0.78
CA VAL A 489 -38.04 -2.81 2.21
C VAL A 489 -37.78 -4.08 3.00
N GLU A 490 -36.78 -4.02 3.88
CA GLU A 490 -36.36 -5.10 4.77
C GLU A 490 -36.44 -4.66 6.24
N GLY A 491 -36.41 -5.63 7.16
CA GLY A 491 -36.35 -5.38 8.61
C GLY A 491 -37.67 -5.60 9.35
N ALA A 492 -37.96 -4.73 10.30
CA ALA A 492 -39.07 -4.90 11.24
C ALA A 492 -40.44 -4.75 10.55
N ALA A 493 -41.30 -5.77 10.71
CA ALA A 493 -42.66 -5.73 10.17
C ALA A 493 -43.52 -4.62 10.81
N ASP A 494 -44.37 -4.00 9.98
CA ASP A 494 -45.43 -3.08 10.42
C ASP A 494 -46.40 -3.82 11.36
N GLY A 495 -46.62 -3.27 12.56
CA GLY A 495 -47.38 -3.95 13.61
C GLY A 495 -46.56 -4.83 14.55
N SER A 496 -45.22 -4.82 14.47
CA SER A 496 -44.40 -5.60 15.41
C SER A 496 -44.46 -5.03 16.85
N LEU A 497 -44.53 -5.93 17.84
CA LEU A 497 -44.59 -5.58 19.27
C LEU A 497 -43.37 -4.76 19.71
N ILE A 498 -43.61 -3.72 20.50
CA ILE A 498 -42.59 -2.91 21.17
C ILE A 498 -42.24 -3.57 22.51
N LYS A 499 -40.95 -3.55 22.83
CA LYS A 499 -40.40 -3.93 24.14
C LYS A 499 -39.45 -2.82 24.58
N SER A 500 -39.38 -2.57 25.88
CA SER A 500 -38.41 -1.61 26.41
C SER A 500 -36.98 -2.08 26.14
N GLY A 501 -36.11 -1.15 25.71
CA GLY A 501 -34.72 -1.44 25.34
C GLY A 501 -34.56 -2.13 23.97
N GLN A 502 -35.61 -2.27 23.16
CA GLN A 502 -35.53 -2.89 21.83
C GLN A 502 -35.43 -1.84 20.72
N SER A 503 -34.52 -2.05 19.78
CA SER A 503 -34.50 -1.35 18.49
C SER A 503 -35.42 -2.02 17.46
N LYS A 504 -36.05 -1.22 16.60
CA LYS A 504 -36.63 -1.65 15.32
C LYS A 504 -35.82 -1.05 14.19
N VAL A 505 -35.37 -1.87 13.25
CA VAL A 505 -34.58 -1.43 12.10
C VAL A 505 -35.42 -1.69 10.84
N ILE A 506 -35.53 -0.68 9.99
CA ILE A 506 -36.17 -0.74 8.67
C ILE A 506 -35.14 -0.28 7.66
N VAL A 507 -34.87 -1.08 6.64
CA VAL A 507 -33.93 -0.75 5.57
C VAL A 507 -34.70 -0.61 4.26
N VAL A 508 -34.58 0.54 3.62
CA VAL A 508 -35.05 0.77 2.25
C VAL A 508 -33.85 0.60 1.32
N LYS A 509 -33.86 -0.45 0.51
CA LYS A 509 -32.86 -0.67 -0.53
C LYS A 509 -33.40 -0.19 -1.85
N TRP A 510 -32.70 0.73 -2.51
CA TRP A 510 -33.09 1.19 -3.82
C TRP A 510 -32.41 0.34 -4.88
N LYS A 511 -33.22 -0.23 -5.77
CA LYS A 511 -32.67 -0.99 -6.91
C LYS A 511 -31.84 -0.05 -7.76
N GLN A 512 -30.77 -0.56 -8.36
CA GLN A 512 -29.99 0.15 -9.37
C GLN A 512 -30.93 0.83 -10.37
N GLN A 513 -30.93 2.16 -10.36
CA GLN A 513 -31.78 2.94 -11.25
C GLN A 513 -31.03 3.10 -12.57
N THR A 514 -31.31 2.31 -13.59
CA THR A 514 -30.79 2.60 -14.94
C THR A 514 -31.27 3.99 -15.35
N MET A 515 -30.35 4.94 -15.49
CA MET A 515 -30.65 6.35 -15.77
C MET A 515 -29.75 6.86 -16.89
N ALA A 516 -30.29 7.79 -17.67
CA ALA A 516 -29.53 8.51 -18.68
C ALA A 516 -28.53 9.49 -18.04
N ASP A 517 -27.53 9.90 -18.82
CA ASP A 517 -26.53 10.86 -18.38
C ASP A 517 -27.16 12.17 -17.89
N GLN A 518 -26.57 12.74 -16.84
CA GLN A 518 -27.02 13.94 -16.11
C GLN A 518 -28.45 13.87 -15.51
N ALA A 519 -29.12 12.71 -15.49
CA ALA A 519 -30.45 12.57 -14.89
C ALA A 519 -30.45 12.66 -13.35
N LEU A 520 -30.55 13.88 -12.82
CA LEU A 520 -30.74 14.16 -11.39
C LEU A 520 -32.12 13.66 -10.91
N LYS A 521 -32.19 12.44 -10.35
CA LYS A 521 -33.35 11.98 -9.58
C LYS A 521 -33.09 12.04 -8.09
N TYR A 522 -34.05 12.63 -7.37
CA TYR A 522 -34.04 12.83 -5.93
C TYR A 522 -35.05 11.90 -5.23
N PRO A 523 -34.62 10.71 -4.81
CA PRO A 523 -35.48 9.74 -4.13
C PRO A 523 -35.76 10.16 -2.68
N VAL A 524 -36.82 10.95 -2.49
CA VAL A 524 -37.24 11.38 -1.14
C VAL A 524 -38.06 10.26 -0.47
N VAL A 525 -37.40 9.45 0.38
CA VAL A 525 -38.11 8.64 1.38
C VAL A 525 -38.58 9.55 2.52
N ASN A 526 -39.80 9.34 2.96
CA ASN A 526 -40.33 9.84 4.23
C ASN A 526 -40.77 8.61 5.03
N ILE A 527 -40.33 8.46 6.28
CA ILE A 527 -41.00 7.55 7.23
C ILE A 527 -41.97 8.35 8.10
N ALA A 528 -43.20 7.85 8.22
CA ALA A 528 -44.17 8.25 9.23
C ALA A 528 -44.45 7.04 10.12
N TRP A 529 -44.74 7.26 11.40
CA TRP A 529 -44.93 6.19 12.40
C TRP A 529 -46.17 6.42 13.26
N ASN A 530 -46.72 5.33 13.81
CA ASN A 530 -47.91 5.31 14.66
C ASN A 530 -47.80 4.13 15.66
N PHE A 531 -48.72 4.04 16.62
CA PHE A 531 -48.72 3.05 17.71
C PHE A 531 -50.09 2.37 17.80
N GLY A 532 -50.09 1.03 17.89
CA GLY A 532 -51.30 0.20 17.96
C GLY A 532 -51.27 -0.80 19.13
N ASN A 533 -52.30 -1.65 19.25
CA ASN A 533 -52.46 -2.64 20.34
C ASN A 533 -52.31 -2.07 21.77
N LEU A 534 -52.75 -0.83 21.91
CA LEU A 534 -52.95 -0.16 23.18
C LEU A 534 -54.20 -0.75 23.87
N ASP A 535 -54.30 -0.58 25.18
CA ASP A 535 -55.47 -1.00 25.96
C ASP A 535 -56.72 -0.19 25.48
N PRO A 536 -57.93 -0.80 25.35
CA PRO A 536 -59.10 -0.10 24.81
C PRO A 536 -59.52 1.18 25.54
N GLU A 537 -59.05 1.43 26.76
CA GLU A 537 -59.32 2.67 27.51
C GLU A 537 -58.29 3.80 27.28
N ILE A 538 -57.25 3.58 26.46
CA ILE A 538 -56.19 4.57 26.19
C ILE A 538 -56.07 4.97 24.71
N ILE A 539 -55.68 6.22 24.49
CA ILE A 539 -55.48 6.85 23.18
C ILE A 539 -54.03 7.38 23.13
N PRO A 540 -53.29 7.19 22.02
CA PRO A 540 -51.95 7.74 21.86
C PRO A 540 -52.01 9.24 21.50
N GLY A 541 -51.08 10.02 22.06
CA GLY A 541 -50.96 11.47 21.86
C GLY A 541 -50.42 11.89 20.48
N ARG A 542 -49.33 12.67 20.43
CA ARG A 542 -48.83 13.23 19.16
C ARG A 542 -48.18 12.15 18.27
N GLN A 543 -48.85 11.78 17.18
CA GLN A 543 -48.49 10.60 16.37
C GLN A 543 -47.74 10.88 15.04
N TRP A 544 -46.91 11.92 14.93
CA TRP A 544 -46.19 12.14 13.67
C TRP A 544 -44.85 12.84 13.81
N GLY A 545 -43.87 12.29 13.08
CA GLY A 545 -42.65 12.94 12.65
C GLY A 545 -42.38 12.55 11.20
N ASN A 546 -41.58 13.34 10.49
CA ASN A 546 -41.19 13.07 9.12
C ASN A 546 -39.68 13.33 8.99
N ILE A 547 -38.95 12.31 8.55
CA ILE A 547 -37.52 12.38 8.26
C ILE A 547 -37.34 12.32 6.75
N ARG A 548 -36.68 13.32 6.17
CA ARG A 548 -36.36 13.42 4.74
C ARG A 548 -34.87 13.47 4.53
N VAL A 549 -34.36 12.65 3.62
CA VAL A 549 -33.03 12.84 3.01
C VAL A 549 -33.17 13.88 1.92
N ALA A 550 -32.22 14.82 1.85
CA ALA A 550 -32.06 15.70 0.70
C ALA A 550 -30.89 15.21 -0.16
N ASP A 551 -31.02 15.42 -1.47
CA ASP A 551 -29.91 15.53 -2.42
C ASP A 551 -28.93 14.33 -2.46
N VAL A 552 -29.42 13.18 -2.91
CA VAL A 552 -28.58 12.15 -3.55
C VAL A 552 -28.59 12.42 -5.06
N ARG A 553 -27.41 12.52 -5.69
CA ARG A 553 -27.26 12.40 -7.14
C ARG A 553 -26.85 10.97 -7.45
N CYS A 554 -27.58 10.31 -8.33
CA CYS A 554 -27.12 9.11 -9.01
C CYS A 554 -26.93 9.43 -10.50
N ASP A 555 -25.80 9.06 -11.08
CA ASP A 555 -25.43 9.41 -12.46
C ASP A 555 -24.54 8.32 -13.07
N SER A 556 -24.41 8.31 -14.41
CA SER A 556 -23.53 7.43 -15.19
C SER A 556 -22.23 8.11 -15.66
N THR A 557 -22.12 9.43 -15.54
CA THR A 557 -21.17 10.25 -16.32
C THR A 557 -19.68 10.09 -15.97
N MET A 558 -19.34 9.24 -15.01
CA MET A 558 -17.95 8.86 -14.74
C MET A 558 -17.44 7.89 -15.83
N LYS A 559 -16.90 8.46 -16.90
CA LYS A 559 -16.21 7.73 -17.98
C LYS A 559 -15.04 6.90 -17.43
N LEU A 560 -14.94 5.68 -17.92
CA LEU A 560 -13.84 4.72 -17.76
C LEU A 560 -13.02 4.64 -19.08
N SER A 561 -11.80 4.10 -19.04
CA SER A 561 -10.87 3.98 -20.18
C SER A 561 -11.28 2.93 -21.19
N ASN A 562 -12.06 1.93 -20.77
CA ASN A 562 -12.75 1.03 -21.68
C ASN A 562 -13.88 1.74 -22.47
N GLY A 563 -13.99 3.07 -22.37
CA GLY A 563 -15.00 3.90 -23.03
C GLY A 563 -16.38 3.84 -22.39
N THR A 564 -16.59 2.98 -21.38
CA THR A 564 -17.88 2.82 -20.71
C THR A 564 -18.08 3.85 -19.61
N PHE A 565 -19.32 3.95 -19.15
CA PHE A 565 -19.77 4.94 -18.17
C PHE A 565 -20.16 4.24 -16.87
N ARG A 566 -19.42 4.48 -15.79
CA ARG A 566 -19.66 3.85 -14.49
C ARG A 566 -20.77 4.57 -13.76
N GLN A 567 -21.87 3.86 -13.48
CA GLN A 567 -22.93 4.36 -12.62
C GLN A 567 -22.46 4.58 -11.17
N GLY A 568 -23.01 5.57 -10.47
CA GLY A 568 -22.78 5.75 -9.04
C GLY A 568 -23.64 6.83 -8.41
N CYS A 569 -23.78 6.78 -7.09
CA CYS A 569 -24.53 7.72 -6.28
C CYS A 569 -23.63 8.44 -5.26
N VAL A 570 -23.82 9.75 -5.10
CA VAL A 570 -23.13 10.63 -4.14
C VAL A 570 -24.11 11.58 -3.48
N PHE A 571 -23.69 12.19 -2.38
CA PHE A 571 -24.26 13.47 -1.91
C PHE A 571 -23.50 14.64 -2.57
N PRO A 572 -23.98 15.25 -3.68
CA PRO A 572 -23.26 16.30 -4.39
C PRO A 572 -23.03 17.57 -3.54
N GLY A 573 -23.86 17.82 -2.53
CA GLY A 573 -23.68 18.92 -1.58
C GLY A 573 -22.47 18.75 -0.64
N ALA A 574 -21.98 17.52 -0.44
CA ALA A 574 -20.74 17.28 0.27
C ALA A 574 -19.56 17.52 -0.69
N THR A 575 -18.79 18.58 -0.44
CA THR A 575 -17.57 18.90 -1.21
C THR A 575 -16.40 18.05 -0.67
N PRO A 576 -15.83 17.11 -1.45
CA PRO A 576 -14.68 16.32 -1.03
C PRO A 576 -13.39 17.14 -1.08
N GLU A 577 -12.40 16.72 -0.29
CA GLU A 577 -11.11 17.39 -0.11
C GLU A 577 -9.96 16.51 -0.62
N PHE A 578 -9.23 17.01 -1.62
CA PHE A 578 -8.02 16.36 -2.14
C PHE A 578 -6.82 16.69 -1.25
N LYS A 579 -6.13 15.65 -0.75
CA LYS A 579 -5.04 15.79 0.21
C LYS A 579 -3.69 15.63 -0.47
N LEU A 580 -2.97 16.75 -0.59
CA LEU A 580 -1.58 16.80 -1.01
C LEU A 580 -0.67 16.73 0.23
N THR A 581 0.35 15.87 0.16
CA THR A 581 1.18 15.47 1.31
C THR A 581 2.67 15.46 0.97
N SER A 582 3.52 15.13 1.94
CA SER A 582 4.96 14.94 1.76
C SER A 582 5.35 13.77 0.82
N VAL A 583 4.38 13.06 0.22
CA VAL A 583 4.62 12.09 -0.86
C VAL A 583 4.97 12.79 -2.19
N THR A 584 4.44 13.99 -2.41
CA THR A 584 4.74 14.85 -3.58
C THR A 584 5.14 16.25 -3.08
N PRO A 585 6.27 16.40 -2.36
CA PRO A 585 6.55 17.60 -1.57
C PRO A 585 6.65 18.90 -2.38
N GLU A 586 7.25 18.89 -3.58
CA GLU A 586 7.38 20.09 -4.43
C GLU A 586 6.04 20.55 -5.00
N GLN A 587 5.19 19.61 -5.44
CA GLN A 587 3.81 19.90 -5.85
C GLN A 587 3.00 20.46 -4.67
N THR A 588 3.05 19.77 -3.54
CA THR A 588 2.26 20.13 -2.34
C THR A 588 2.61 21.52 -1.86
N TRP A 589 3.88 21.93 -1.99
CA TRP A 589 4.32 23.28 -1.72
C TRP A 589 3.83 24.27 -2.77
N HIS A 590 4.02 24.03 -4.08
CA HIS A 590 3.55 24.95 -5.12
C HIS A 590 2.05 25.24 -5.00
N VAL A 591 1.25 24.19 -4.78
CA VAL A 591 -0.20 24.31 -4.58
C VAL A 591 -0.54 25.06 -3.28
N ALA A 592 0.19 24.83 -2.19
CA ALA A 592 -0.02 25.56 -0.93
C ALA A 592 0.25 27.07 -1.08
N GLU A 593 1.39 27.43 -1.68
CA GLU A 593 1.76 28.82 -1.95
C GLU A 593 0.81 29.47 -2.97
N ALA A 594 0.32 28.71 -3.96
CA ALA A 594 -0.66 29.21 -4.92
C ALA A 594 -2.00 29.56 -4.25
N ILE A 595 -2.54 28.69 -3.39
CA ILE A 595 -3.74 28.99 -2.61
C ILE A 595 -3.48 30.17 -1.65
N ALA A 596 -2.31 30.23 -1.00
CA ALA A 596 -1.93 31.35 -0.13
C ALA A 596 -1.78 32.68 -0.89
N SER A 597 -1.36 32.65 -2.16
CA SER A 597 -1.32 33.81 -3.06
C SER A 597 -2.69 34.37 -3.43
N GLY A 598 -3.77 33.63 -3.11
CA GLY A 598 -5.16 34.00 -3.34
C GLY A 598 -5.89 33.14 -4.38
N LEU A 599 -5.23 32.20 -5.06
CA LEU A 599 -5.89 31.33 -6.05
C LEU A 599 -6.95 30.42 -5.41
N PRO A 600 -7.96 29.98 -6.17
CA PRO A 600 -8.98 29.06 -5.66
C PRO A 600 -8.37 27.69 -5.29
N GLY A 601 -9.07 26.93 -4.46
CA GLY A 601 -8.64 25.64 -3.89
C GLY A 601 -9.08 25.41 -2.46
N SER A 602 -9.30 26.48 -1.68
CA SER A 602 -9.78 26.37 -0.30
C SER A 602 -11.27 26.02 -0.23
N ALA A 603 -11.77 25.56 0.92
CA ALA A 603 -13.19 25.30 1.13
C ALA A 603 -14.11 26.53 0.89
N ALA A 604 -13.57 27.76 0.98
CA ALA A 604 -14.30 28.99 0.68
C ALA A 604 -14.32 29.35 -0.82
N ARG A 605 -13.37 28.83 -1.60
CA ARG A 605 -13.26 29.00 -3.06
C ARG A 605 -12.87 27.65 -3.70
N PRO A 606 -13.74 26.63 -3.69
CA PRO A 606 -13.42 25.32 -4.23
C PRO A 606 -13.16 25.38 -5.73
N LEU A 607 -12.40 24.40 -6.24
CA LEU A 607 -12.27 24.15 -7.68
C LEU A 607 -13.48 23.35 -8.17
N HIS A 608 -13.79 23.42 -9.46
CA HIS A 608 -14.78 22.57 -10.11
C HIS A 608 -14.08 21.68 -11.14
N ARG A 609 -14.33 20.36 -11.16
CA ARG A 609 -13.67 19.45 -12.12
C ARG A 609 -14.05 19.82 -13.56
N GLN A 610 -13.03 19.87 -14.42
CA GLN A 610 -13.14 19.89 -15.87
C GLN A 610 -12.89 18.46 -16.38
N ALA A 611 -13.94 17.77 -16.83
CA ALA A 611 -13.83 16.42 -17.39
C ALA A 611 -13.60 16.43 -18.91
N ASP A 612 -13.93 17.51 -19.62
CA ASP A 612 -13.72 17.63 -21.07
C ASP A 612 -12.23 17.72 -21.41
N LYS A 613 -11.68 16.65 -22.02
CA LYS A 613 -10.25 16.58 -22.37
C LYS A 613 -9.78 17.78 -23.20
N SER A 614 -10.55 18.21 -24.19
CA SER A 614 -10.18 19.35 -25.04
C SER A 614 -10.01 20.63 -24.23
N LYS A 615 -10.90 20.86 -23.24
CA LYS A 615 -10.78 22.01 -22.33
C LYS A 615 -9.60 21.86 -21.38
N ARG A 616 -9.28 20.64 -20.90
CA ARG A 616 -8.06 20.40 -20.12
C ARG A 616 -6.78 20.65 -20.94
N ASP A 617 -6.74 20.20 -22.19
CA ASP A 617 -5.61 20.43 -23.10
C ASP A 617 -5.40 21.92 -23.40
N ILE A 618 -6.48 22.69 -23.56
CA ILE A 618 -6.42 24.16 -23.69
C ILE A 618 -5.85 24.80 -22.41
N ASN A 619 -6.28 24.37 -21.22
CA ASN A 619 -5.66 24.82 -19.96
C ASN A 619 -4.14 24.60 -19.98
N ARG A 620 -3.68 23.38 -20.32
CA ARG A 620 -2.25 23.04 -20.40
C ARG A 620 -1.48 23.86 -21.40
N GLN A 621 -2.09 24.19 -22.52
CA GLN A 621 -1.43 24.98 -23.56
C GLN A 621 -1.10 26.41 -23.08
N TYR A 622 -1.92 26.98 -22.20
CA TYR A 622 -1.66 28.29 -21.58
C TYR A 622 -0.64 28.22 -20.44
N SER A 623 -0.77 27.26 -19.52
CA SER A 623 0.13 27.13 -18.36
C SER A 623 1.48 26.50 -18.70
N CYS A 624 1.46 25.34 -19.35
CA CYS A 624 2.58 24.42 -19.54
C CYS A 624 2.66 23.88 -20.98
N PRO A 625 2.90 24.75 -21.98
CA PRO A 625 2.98 24.33 -23.38
C PRO A 625 4.09 23.29 -23.59
N ARG A 626 3.79 22.25 -24.37
CA ARG A 626 4.70 21.10 -24.59
C ARG A 626 5.78 21.35 -25.66
N LYS A 627 5.64 22.42 -26.47
CA LYS A 627 6.55 22.80 -27.57
C LYS A 627 6.59 24.32 -27.77
N GLY A 628 7.66 24.82 -28.40
CA GLY A 628 7.83 26.22 -28.77
C GLY A 628 8.57 27.05 -27.72
N ALA A 629 8.80 28.33 -28.03
CA ALA A 629 9.77 29.17 -27.31
C ALA A 629 9.58 29.24 -25.78
N VAL A 630 8.33 29.22 -25.28
CA VAL A 630 8.03 29.19 -23.84
C VAL A 630 8.44 27.86 -23.21
N ALA A 631 8.12 26.74 -23.87
CA ALA A 631 8.51 25.40 -23.44
C ALA A 631 10.05 25.24 -23.44
N ASP A 632 10.71 25.72 -24.49
CA ASP A 632 12.16 25.68 -24.65
C ASP A 632 12.87 26.53 -23.58
N ALA A 633 12.35 27.73 -23.27
CA ALA A 633 12.91 28.63 -22.26
C ALA A 633 12.77 28.12 -20.82
N ARG A 634 11.76 27.30 -20.53
CA ARG A 634 11.51 26.69 -19.21
C ARG A 634 12.14 25.30 -19.03
N ARG A 635 12.80 24.76 -20.06
CA ARG A 635 13.31 23.38 -20.07
C ARG A 635 14.43 23.18 -19.05
N LEU A 636 14.19 22.31 -18.06
CA LEU A 636 15.13 21.98 -16.99
C LEU A 636 15.26 20.45 -16.81
N THR A 637 16.49 19.95 -16.68
CA THR A 637 16.76 18.51 -16.57
C THR A 637 16.13 17.93 -15.30
N GLY A 638 15.43 16.80 -15.43
CA GLY A 638 14.75 16.12 -14.32
C GLY A 638 13.47 16.81 -13.83
N ARG A 639 13.07 17.93 -14.44
CA ARG A 639 11.91 18.72 -14.02
C ARG A 639 10.84 18.83 -15.09
N SER A 640 9.63 19.11 -14.64
CA SER A 640 8.43 19.27 -15.45
C SER A 640 7.68 20.51 -15.02
N CYS A 641 6.87 21.04 -15.93
CA CYS A 641 6.02 22.18 -15.67
C CYS A 641 4.77 21.72 -14.92
N ASP A 642 4.55 22.25 -13.73
CA ASP A 642 3.34 22.09 -12.92
C ASP A 642 2.52 23.38 -12.93
N GLU A 643 1.20 23.23 -12.88
CA GLU A 643 0.20 24.24 -13.21
C GLU A 643 -0.91 24.27 -12.17
N TYR A 644 -1.24 25.46 -11.68
CA TYR A 644 -2.27 25.62 -10.66
C TYR A 644 -3.11 26.89 -10.87
N PRO A 645 -4.46 26.85 -10.87
CA PRO A 645 -5.32 25.67 -10.68
C PRO A 645 -5.10 24.60 -11.76
N PHE A 646 -5.31 23.34 -11.38
CA PHE A 646 -5.01 22.19 -12.25
C PHE A 646 -5.71 22.33 -13.60
N ALA A 647 -5.08 21.84 -14.68
CA ALA A 647 -5.74 21.80 -15.97
C ALA A 647 -7.03 20.94 -16.00
N SER A 648 -7.20 20.01 -15.06
CA SER A 648 -8.45 19.28 -14.79
C SER A 648 -9.48 20.06 -13.95
N SER A 649 -9.35 21.38 -13.85
CA SER A 649 -10.32 22.28 -13.20
C SER A 649 -10.84 23.37 -14.15
N ASN A 650 -12.06 23.85 -13.90
CA ASN A 650 -12.66 24.95 -14.65
C ASN A 650 -11.96 26.29 -14.40
N GLU A 651 -11.31 26.43 -13.25
CA GLU A 651 -10.47 27.56 -12.84
C GLU A 651 -9.05 27.50 -13.43
N GLY A 652 -8.76 26.51 -14.27
CA GLY A 652 -7.46 26.37 -14.95
C GLY A 652 -7.13 27.56 -15.87
N ALA A 653 -5.90 27.55 -16.40
CA ALA A 653 -5.30 28.70 -17.06
C ALA A 653 -6.12 29.35 -18.19
N ALA A 654 -6.97 28.60 -18.89
CA ALA A 654 -7.83 29.12 -19.97
C ALA A 654 -8.92 30.09 -19.48
N ALA A 655 -9.29 30.06 -18.19
CA ALA A 655 -10.19 31.05 -17.60
C ALA A 655 -9.57 32.46 -17.56
N HIS A 656 -8.24 32.54 -17.51
CA HIS A 656 -7.49 33.78 -17.30
C HIS A 656 -6.11 33.74 -18.02
N PRO A 657 -6.07 33.60 -19.35
CA PRO A 657 -4.85 33.26 -20.08
C PRO A 657 -3.71 34.27 -19.91
N ASP A 658 -4.04 35.56 -19.77
CA ASP A 658 -3.10 36.67 -19.61
C ASP A 658 -2.61 36.90 -18.17
N LEU A 659 -3.15 36.17 -17.18
CA LEU A 659 -2.85 36.34 -15.74
C LEU A 659 -1.91 35.25 -15.19
N GLY A 660 -1.08 34.68 -16.06
CA GLY A 660 -0.03 33.73 -15.70
C GLY A 660 1.02 34.33 -14.79
N ARG A 661 1.35 33.62 -13.71
CA ARG A 661 2.33 34.02 -12.70
C ARG A 661 3.20 32.85 -12.24
N THR A 662 4.19 33.18 -11.42
CA THR A 662 4.71 32.27 -10.40
C THR A 662 4.37 32.85 -9.02
N VAL A 663 4.44 32.02 -7.98
CA VAL A 663 4.24 32.40 -6.58
C VAL A 663 5.55 32.66 -5.84
N HIS A 664 6.68 32.20 -6.38
CA HIS A 664 8.01 32.29 -5.76
C HIS A 664 9.12 32.25 -6.83
N ASP A 665 10.35 32.67 -6.49
CA ASP A 665 11.53 32.54 -7.36
C ASP A 665 12.01 31.08 -7.52
N ASN A 666 11.95 30.27 -6.45
CA ASN A 666 12.18 28.81 -6.43
C ASN A 666 11.41 28.00 -7.48
N CYS A 667 10.39 28.57 -8.12
CA CYS A 667 9.67 27.91 -9.21
C CYS A 667 10.43 27.88 -10.54
N ASN A 668 11.53 28.62 -10.69
CA ASN A 668 12.41 28.58 -11.87
C ASN A 668 11.75 28.95 -13.22
N VAL A 669 10.60 29.64 -13.19
CA VAL A 669 9.90 30.18 -14.36
C VAL A 669 10.27 31.66 -14.52
N LYS A 670 11.19 31.97 -15.43
CA LYS A 670 11.77 33.34 -15.57
C LYS A 670 10.95 34.28 -16.45
N ASP A 671 10.05 33.75 -17.26
CA ASP A 671 9.19 34.51 -18.17
C ASP A 671 7.91 35.04 -17.50
N LEU A 672 7.54 34.50 -16.34
CA LEU A 672 6.38 34.93 -15.55
C LEU A 672 6.79 35.80 -14.36
N ARG A 673 5.87 36.66 -13.91
CA ARG A 673 6.08 37.53 -12.75
C ARG A 673 5.69 36.82 -11.46
N ILE A 674 6.39 37.14 -10.37
CA ILE A 674 5.93 36.80 -9.01
C ILE A 674 4.86 37.82 -8.61
N THR A 675 3.62 37.37 -8.42
CA THR A 675 2.50 38.23 -7.98
C THR A 675 1.45 37.42 -7.23
N THR A 676 0.65 38.08 -6.39
CA THR A 676 -0.52 37.51 -5.72
C THR A 676 -1.81 38.02 -6.39
N GLY A 677 -2.94 37.36 -6.12
CA GLY A 677 -4.25 37.77 -6.63
C GLY A 677 -5.29 36.65 -6.62
N PRO A 678 -6.59 36.99 -6.69
CA PRO A 678 -7.68 36.00 -6.68
C PRO A 678 -7.83 35.20 -7.98
N ASP A 679 -7.31 35.73 -9.09
CA ASP A 679 -7.57 35.25 -10.46
C ASP A 679 -6.26 34.94 -11.19
N GLY A 680 -6.28 34.14 -12.26
CA GLY A 680 -5.09 33.70 -13.00
C GLY A 680 -4.63 32.29 -12.65
N TYR A 681 -3.37 31.98 -12.98
CA TYR A 681 -2.75 30.67 -12.73
C TYR A 681 -1.27 30.83 -12.39
N SER A 682 -0.76 29.95 -11.52
CA SER A 682 0.65 29.80 -11.17
C SER A 682 1.30 28.66 -11.96
N VAL A 683 2.57 28.83 -12.30
CA VAL A 683 3.40 27.82 -12.97
C VAL A 683 4.70 27.61 -12.20
N CYS A 684 5.11 26.36 -12.02
CA CYS A 684 6.31 26.00 -11.26
C CYS A 684 7.05 24.82 -11.90
N MET A 685 8.38 24.90 -12.01
CA MET A 685 9.20 23.81 -12.53
C MET A 685 9.65 22.90 -11.37
N ILE A 686 8.92 21.79 -11.19
CA ILE A 686 9.09 20.82 -10.10
C ILE A 686 9.63 19.48 -10.61
N ASP A 687 10.08 18.60 -9.71
CA ASP A 687 10.50 17.23 -10.03
C ASP A 687 9.47 16.49 -10.89
N ALA A 688 9.95 15.91 -12.01
CA ALA A 688 9.09 15.29 -13.01
C ALA A 688 8.34 14.03 -12.52
N LYS A 689 8.90 13.30 -11.54
CA LYS A 689 8.25 12.12 -10.96
C LYS A 689 7.16 12.54 -9.99
N GLN A 690 7.41 13.58 -9.18
CA GLN A 690 6.43 14.12 -8.23
C GLN A 690 5.19 14.69 -8.94
N ASN A 691 5.38 15.46 -10.02
CA ASN A 691 4.27 15.99 -10.83
C ASN A 691 3.42 14.84 -11.43
N SER A 692 4.08 13.89 -12.08
CA SER A 692 3.41 12.70 -12.64
C SER A 692 2.63 11.90 -11.58
N HIS A 693 3.19 11.77 -10.37
CA HIS A 693 2.54 11.08 -9.26
C HIS A 693 1.35 11.87 -8.69
N SER A 694 1.47 13.20 -8.59
CA SER A 694 0.36 14.10 -8.20
C SER A 694 -0.84 13.96 -9.14
N GLY A 695 -0.62 13.97 -10.46
CA GLY A 695 -1.69 13.76 -11.44
C GLY A 695 -2.41 12.42 -11.27
N SER A 696 -1.66 11.35 -10.95
CA SER A 696 -2.24 10.03 -10.65
C SER A 696 -3.07 10.03 -9.35
N LEU A 697 -2.59 10.70 -8.29
CA LEU A 697 -3.33 10.87 -7.04
C LEU A 697 -4.62 11.67 -7.24
N LEU A 698 -4.60 12.71 -8.07
CA LEU A 698 -5.78 13.53 -8.40
C LEU A 698 -6.81 12.75 -9.21
N GLY A 699 -6.38 11.97 -10.21
CA GLY A 699 -7.26 11.06 -10.97
C GLY A 699 -7.89 9.99 -10.08
N LYS A 700 -7.10 9.39 -9.17
CA LYS A 700 -7.59 8.45 -8.16
C LYS A 700 -8.64 9.10 -7.25
N PHE A 701 -8.39 10.29 -6.74
CA PHE A 701 -9.33 11.07 -5.92
C PHE A 701 -10.67 11.31 -6.65
N TYR A 702 -10.64 11.69 -7.93
CA TYR A 702 -11.88 11.86 -8.70
C TYR A 702 -12.69 10.57 -8.81
N GLY A 703 -12.04 9.41 -8.94
CA GLY A 703 -12.69 8.10 -8.95
C GLY A 703 -13.22 7.67 -7.57
N GLU A 704 -12.43 7.82 -6.52
CA GLU A 704 -12.77 7.40 -5.15
C GLU A 704 -13.90 8.23 -4.54
N GLU A 705 -13.91 9.55 -4.76
CA GLU A 705 -14.93 10.48 -4.27
C GLU A 705 -16.05 10.78 -5.29
N ARG A 706 -16.00 10.14 -6.46
CA ARG A 706 -16.91 10.36 -7.61
C ARG A 706 -17.17 11.86 -7.84
N VAL A 707 -16.09 12.58 -8.11
CA VAL A 707 -16.09 13.97 -8.57
C VAL A 707 -16.22 13.93 -10.09
N VAL A 708 -17.39 14.20 -10.66
CA VAL A 708 -17.63 14.26 -12.12
C VAL A 708 -17.50 15.71 -12.61
N ASP A 709 -17.77 15.97 -13.90
CA ASP A 709 -17.73 17.34 -14.43
C ASP A 709 -18.58 18.33 -13.60
N GLN A 710 -18.08 19.55 -13.42
CA GLN A 710 -18.65 20.60 -12.58
C GLN A 710 -18.73 20.29 -11.07
N ASP A 711 -18.33 19.11 -10.57
CA ASP A 711 -18.30 18.87 -9.13
C ASP A 711 -17.25 19.73 -8.44
N LYS A 712 -17.67 20.34 -7.33
CA LYS A 712 -16.78 21.05 -6.40
C LYS A 712 -15.82 20.08 -5.72
N PHE A 713 -14.58 20.49 -5.57
CA PHE A 713 -13.62 19.88 -4.66
C PHE A 713 -12.71 20.97 -4.05
N SER A 714 -12.28 20.75 -2.82
CA SER A 714 -11.27 21.59 -2.14
C SER A 714 -9.96 20.86 -1.98
N LEU A 715 -8.93 21.54 -1.50
CA LEU A 715 -7.61 21.00 -1.23
C LEU A 715 -7.20 21.23 0.22
N ALA A 716 -6.50 20.24 0.77
CA ALA A 716 -5.65 20.40 1.95
C ALA A 716 -4.21 20.01 1.60
N THR A 717 -3.26 20.82 2.04
CA THR A 717 -1.82 20.64 1.81
C THR A 717 -1.10 20.42 3.14
N SER A 718 -0.12 19.51 3.18
CA SER A 718 0.69 19.24 4.37
C SER A 718 2.07 18.71 4.02
N GLY A 719 3.13 19.19 4.68
CA GLY A 719 4.48 18.67 4.47
C GLY A 719 5.07 18.92 3.07
N GLY A 720 4.67 20.00 2.40
CA GLY A 720 5.32 20.45 1.17
C GLY A 720 6.72 21.03 1.43
N ALA A 721 7.60 20.95 0.44
CA ALA A 721 8.92 21.59 0.45
C ALA A 721 9.16 22.33 -0.88
N PRO A 722 9.80 23.51 -0.87
CA PRO A 722 10.08 24.25 -2.10
C PRO A 722 11.00 23.46 -3.04
N PRO A 723 10.82 23.58 -4.37
CA PRO A 723 11.78 23.05 -5.32
C PRO A 723 13.16 23.65 -5.08
N GLY A 724 14.20 22.82 -5.22
CA GLY A 724 15.58 23.31 -5.19
C GLY A 724 15.84 24.35 -6.29
N ILE A 725 16.80 25.24 -6.07
CA ILE A 725 17.31 26.14 -7.11
C ILE A 725 18.37 25.35 -7.92
N PRO A 726 18.25 25.22 -9.26
CA PRO A 726 19.19 24.49 -10.12
C PRO A 726 20.61 25.09 -10.18
#